data_AF-A0A673KH15-F1
#
_entry.id   AF-A0A673KH15-F1
#
_cell.length_a   1.000
_cell.length_b   1.000
_cell.length_c   1.000
_cell.angle_alpha   90.00
_cell.angle_beta   90.00
_cell.angle_gamma   90.00
#
_symmetry.space_group_name_H-M   'P 1'
#
loop_
_entity.id
_entity.type
_entity.pdbx_description
1 polymer ?
#
loop_
_entity_poly.entity_id
_entity_poly.type
_entity_poly.pdbx_seq_one_letter_code
_entity_poly.pdbx_strand_id
1 'polypeptide(L)'
;PGCRRSARCPTDELSLTNCVVASEKDFKSGIIYIYVCVCVCTVYIYIYIYILFTVKTHPSVVPGTIAFSLPQVHVCVIIPQSVYSFDPSRQYVGTMTLEIDFLQKKSVDSNPYDSDKMAIEFIQCFTAQAFSVGQQFVFSCFDKLFALVIKDIEAMDPSILRGEQSSSKKQKIKIGLLHGNCQVIFEKAESSSINLIGKAKTRGSRQSIINPDWNFERMGIGGLDKEFSDIFRRAFASRVFPPDIVEQMGCKHVKGILLFGPPGCGKTLMARQIGKIVNAREPKVVNGPEILNKYVGESEANIRKLFADAEEEQKRLGANSGLHIIIFDEIDAICKQRGSMAGSTGVHDTVVNQLLSKIDGVEQLNNILVIGMTNRPDLIDEALLRPGRLEVKMEIGLPDETGRVQILNIHTAKMKQSNMLAKDVDIKELAVDTKNYSGAELEGLVRAAQSTAMNRHIKASTKVEVDTEKAQMLEVSRSDFLASLNNDIKPAFGTNQEDYSSYIMNGIVKWSNAVSDILGDGELLVQQTKNSERTPLVTVLLEGPPHSGKTALAAKIAEDSQFPFIKICSPDKMIGYSETAKCQAIKKIFEDAYKSQLSCVVVDDIERLLDFVPIGPRFSNLVLQALLVLLKKPPPRGRKLLILGTTSRKDVLQEMGMLDSFSTTIHIPSICRGEHLIEALELLGGFQEEERAIIAKKVKGQAVWLGIKKLQMLIEMSLQVRRRKTFSPCGLSRRLPESQLFLRNHLRFESMSNLITLWHHNENKPLQMRLLS
;
A
#
# COMPACT_ATOMS: atom_id res chain seq x y z
N PRO A 1 -38.39 -48.34 48.21
CA PRO A 1 -38.15 -48.46 46.75
C PRO A 1 -36.71 -48.93 46.50
N GLY A 2 -36.55 -50.13 45.95
CA GLY A 2 -35.35 -50.96 46.10
C GLY A 2 -34.07 -50.44 45.42
N CYS A 3 -32.98 -50.43 46.19
CA CYS A 3 -31.62 -50.23 45.69
C CYS A 3 -31.22 -51.47 44.87
N ARG A 4 -30.97 -51.31 43.56
CA ARG A 4 -30.56 -52.40 42.66
C ARG A 4 -29.04 -52.39 42.47
N ARG A 5 -28.41 -53.57 42.43
CA ARG A 5 -26.94 -53.68 42.31
C ARG A 5 -26.51 -53.57 40.84
N SER A 6 -25.38 -52.90 40.59
CA SER A 6 -24.75 -52.85 39.27
C SER A 6 -24.09 -54.19 38.92
N ALA A 7 -24.30 -54.67 37.70
CA ALA A 7 -23.60 -55.80 37.11
C ALA A 7 -22.87 -55.37 35.83
N ARG A 8 -21.95 -56.21 35.34
CA ARG A 8 -21.31 -56.00 34.03
C ARG A 8 -22.20 -56.56 32.93
N CYS A 9 -22.24 -55.88 31.78
CA CYS A 9 -22.95 -56.34 30.59
C CYS A 9 -22.55 -57.79 30.21
N PRO A 10 -23.51 -58.68 29.90
CA PRO A 10 -23.23 -60.09 29.63
C PRO A 10 -22.50 -60.39 28.31
N THR A 11 -22.76 -59.58 27.28
CA THR A 11 -22.18 -59.76 25.94
C THR A 11 -21.73 -58.42 25.36
N ASP A 12 -20.78 -58.48 24.43
CA ASP A 12 -20.26 -57.29 23.73
C ASP A 12 -21.29 -56.71 22.75
N GLU A 13 -22.15 -57.55 22.14
CA GLU A 13 -23.26 -57.07 21.30
C GLU A 13 -24.22 -56.16 22.08
N LEU A 14 -24.56 -56.55 23.32
CA LEU A 14 -25.39 -55.72 24.18
C LEU A 14 -24.67 -54.42 24.59
N SER A 15 -23.34 -54.45 24.69
CA SER A 15 -22.53 -53.26 24.97
C SER A 15 -22.61 -52.21 23.85
N LEU A 16 -22.85 -52.62 22.59
CA LEU A 16 -22.98 -51.72 21.44
C LEU A 16 -24.37 -51.06 21.35
N THR A 17 -25.38 -51.65 21.98
CA THR A 17 -26.77 -51.15 21.87
C THR A 17 -27.07 -49.92 22.74
N ASN A 18 -26.12 -49.44 23.54
CA ASN A 18 -26.30 -48.38 24.54
C ASN A 18 -27.52 -48.56 25.47
N CYS A 19 -28.01 -49.80 25.59
CA CYS A 19 -29.11 -50.16 26.47
C CYS A 19 -28.57 -50.67 27.80
N VAL A 20 -29.29 -50.35 28.86
CA VAL A 20 -29.07 -50.93 30.18
C VAL A 20 -29.78 -52.28 30.23
N VAL A 21 -29.07 -53.33 30.62
CA VAL A 21 -29.59 -54.70 30.54
C VAL A 21 -30.18 -55.11 31.88
N ALA A 22 -31.43 -55.56 31.89
CA ALA A 22 -32.13 -56.00 33.10
C ALA A 22 -32.71 -57.41 32.94
N SER A 23 -33.12 -58.03 34.05
CA SER A 23 -33.77 -59.33 34.03
C SER A 23 -35.21 -59.22 33.50
N GLU A 24 -35.65 -60.19 32.69
CA GLU A 24 -37.04 -60.32 32.23
C GLU A 24 -38.06 -60.44 33.38
N LYS A 25 -37.59 -60.88 34.56
CA LYS A 25 -38.43 -61.00 35.76
C LYS A 25 -38.71 -59.65 36.44
N ASP A 26 -37.86 -58.66 36.23
CA ASP A 26 -37.97 -57.34 36.87
C ASP A 26 -38.76 -56.33 36.04
N PHE A 27 -38.78 -56.50 34.72
CA PHE A 27 -39.42 -55.61 33.76
C PHE A 27 -40.12 -56.43 32.68
N LYS A 28 -41.38 -56.12 32.39
CA LYS A 28 -42.14 -56.76 31.29
C LYS A 28 -41.56 -56.34 29.94
N SER A 29 -41.73 -57.20 28.93
CA SER A 29 -41.31 -56.96 27.55
C SER A 29 -41.96 -55.68 26.99
N GLY A 30 -41.16 -54.64 26.84
CA GLY A 30 -41.54 -53.32 26.36
C GLY A 30 -40.38 -52.33 26.52
N ILE A 31 -40.39 -51.23 25.77
CA ILE A 31 -39.35 -50.19 25.91
C ILE A 31 -39.62 -49.41 27.20
N ILE A 32 -38.73 -49.56 28.18
CA ILE A 32 -38.83 -48.92 29.49
C ILE A 32 -37.65 -47.97 29.65
N TYR A 33 -37.92 -46.77 30.17
CA TYR A 33 -36.93 -45.74 30.38
C TYR A 33 -36.74 -45.49 31.87
N ILE A 34 -35.48 -45.51 32.32
CA ILE A 34 -35.14 -45.39 33.74
C ILE A 34 -34.15 -44.25 33.94
N TYR A 35 -34.44 -43.39 34.91
CA TYR A 35 -33.45 -42.45 35.43
C TYR A 35 -32.45 -43.17 36.32
N VAL A 36 -31.18 -43.04 35.95
CA VAL A 36 -30.06 -43.43 36.79
C VAL A 36 -29.44 -42.14 37.32
N CYS A 37 -29.55 -41.93 38.62
CA CYS A 37 -28.82 -40.86 39.28
C CYS A 37 -27.35 -41.26 39.36
N VAL A 38 -26.48 -40.37 38.89
CA VAL A 38 -25.03 -40.51 38.88
C VAL A 38 -24.45 -39.49 39.84
N CYS A 39 -23.56 -39.94 40.73
CA CYS A 39 -22.77 -39.04 41.55
C CYS A 39 -21.35 -38.93 40.98
N VAL A 40 -20.96 -37.74 40.52
CA VAL A 40 -19.57 -37.46 40.11
C VAL A 40 -18.87 -36.77 41.28
N CYS A 41 -17.86 -37.45 41.84
CA CYS A 41 -16.96 -36.86 42.85
C CYS A 41 -15.84 -36.10 42.15
N THR A 42 -15.84 -34.77 42.28
CA THR A 42 -14.64 -33.95 42.07
C THR A 42 -14.29 -33.30 43.38
N VAL A 43 -12.99 -33.18 43.68
CA VAL A 43 -12.29 -33.05 44.99
C VAL A 43 -12.99 -32.35 46.17
N TYR A 44 -14.04 -31.52 46.02
CA TYR A 44 -14.88 -31.01 47.13
C TYR A 44 -16.38 -30.74 46.81
N ILE A 45 -16.97 -31.26 45.72
CA ILE A 45 -18.40 -31.06 45.37
C ILE A 45 -19.01 -32.36 44.84
N TYR A 46 -20.16 -32.76 45.40
CA TYR A 46 -20.97 -33.87 44.90
C TYR A 46 -21.99 -33.35 43.88
N ILE A 47 -21.80 -33.67 42.60
CA ILE A 47 -22.75 -33.33 41.54
C ILE A 47 -23.58 -34.56 41.21
N TYR A 48 -24.91 -34.44 41.37
CA TYR A 48 -25.88 -35.45 40.98
C TYR A 48 -26.37 -35.18 39.56
N ILE A 49 -26.01 -36.05 38.61
CA ILE A 49 -26.42 -35.99 37.20
C ILE A 49 -27.45 -37.10 36.97
N TYR A 50 -28.62 -36.75 36.46
CA TYR A 50 -29.62 -37.74 36.07
C TYR A 50 -29.43 -38.08 34.59
N ILE A 51 -29.03 -39.32 34.31
CA ILE A 51 -28.89 -39.83 32.94
C ILE A 51 -30.05 -40.80 32.68
N LEU A 52 -30.71 -40.62 31.54
CA LEU A 52 -31.79 -41.50 31.12
C LEU A 52 -31.25 -42.64 30.27
N PHE A 53 -31.60 -43.87 30.62
CA PHE A 53 -31.22 -45.06 29.86
C PHE A 53 -32.45 -45.84 29.37
N THR A 54 -32.28 -46.47 28.21
CA THR A 54 -33.25 -47.42 27.65
C THR A 54 -32.96 -48.81 28.19
N VAL A 55 -33.99 -49.52 28.68
CA VAL A 55 -33.85 -50.86 29.25
C VAL A 55 -34.09 -51.93 28.20
N LYS A 56 -33.19 -52.91 28.13
CA LYS A 56 -33.36 -54.13 27.34
C LYS A 56 -33.32 -55.34 28.28
N THR A 57 -34.23 -56.29 28.10
CA THR A 57 -34.26 -57.48 28.95
C THR A 57 -33.37 -58.58 28.39
N HIS A 58 -32.68 -59.31 29.26
CA HIS A 58 -31.87 -60.47 28.86
C HIS A 58 -31.94 -61.60 29.92
N PRO A 59 -32.03 -62.89 29.51
CA PRO A 59 -32.17 -64.01 30.45
C PRO A 59 -31.00 -64.21 31.41
N SER A 60 -29.78 -63.79 31.03
CA SER A 60 -28.57 -64.00 31.84
C SER A 60 -28.38 -63.00 32.99
N VAL A 61 -29.24 -61.99 33.12
CA VAL A 61 -29.15 -60.99 34.19
C VAL A 61 -29.93 -61.43 35.43
N VAL A 62 -29.26 -61.39 36.58
CA VAL A 62 -29.84 -61.78 37.86
C VAL A 62 -30.95 -60.79 38.26
N PRO A 63 -32.14 -61.26 38.68
CA PRO A 63 -33.21 -60.38 39.17
C PRO A 63 -32.73 -59.48 40.32
N GLY A 64 -33.12 -58.21 40.29
CA GLY A 64 -32.68 -57.17 41.22
C GLY A 64 -31.33 -56.52 40.86
N THR A 65 -30.71 -56.92 39.75
CA THR A 65 -29.47 -56.30 39.24
C THR A 65 -29.69 -55.63 37.88
N ILE A 66 -28.90 -54.60 37.61
CA ILE A 66 -28.91 -53.85 36.36
C ILE A 66 -27.49 -53.90 35.79
N ALA A 67 -27.35 -54.41 34.56
CA ALA A 67 -26.07 -54.55 33.89
C ALA A 67 -25.75 -53.32 33.03
N PHE A 68 -24.54 -52.79 33.17
CA PHE A 68 -24.03 -51.64 32.42
C PHE A 68 -22.85 -52.04 31.54
N SER A 69 -22.69 -51.38 30.40
CA SER A 69 -21.51 -51.52 29.53
C SER A 69 -20.32 -50.70 30.04
N LEU A 70 -19.09 -51.08 29.67
CA LEU A 70 -17.86 -50.40 30.11
C LEU A 70 -17.88 -48.86 29.89
N PRO A 71 -18.35 -48.32 28.75
CA PRO A 71 -18.51 -46.88 28.55
C PRO A 71 -19.54 -46.23 29.49
N GLN A 72 -20.57 -46.98 29.90
CA GLN A 72 -21.62 -46.52 30.82
C GLN A 72 -21.18 -46.60 32.29
N VAL A 73 -20.26 -47.51 32.63
CA VAL A 73 -19.81 -47.82 34.00
C VAL A 73 -18.92 -46.73 34.61
N HIS A 74 -18.19 -45.94 33.81
CA HIS A 74 -17.33 -44.85 34.31
C HIS A 74 -18.11 -43.76 35.09
N VAL A 75 -19.44 -43.83 35.08
CA VAL A 75 -20.34 -42.74 35.42
C VAL A 75 -21.45 -43.20 36.39
N CYS A 76 -21.28 -44.17 37.31
CA CYS A 76 -22.45 -44.62 38.12
C CYS A 76 -22.18 -45.04 39.58
N VAL A 77 -22.89 -44.38 40.52
CA VAL A 77 -23.33 -44.91 41.83
C VAL A 77 -24.85 -44.79 41.84
N ILE A 78 -25.57 -45.91 41.95
CA ILE A 78 -26.97 -46.01 41.51
C ILE A 78 -27.97 -45.77 42.65
N ILE A 79 -28.89 -44.82 42.44
CA ILE A 79 -30.21 -44.81 43.09
C ILE A 79 -31.26 -44.73 41.96
N PRO A 80 -32.04 -45.79 41.67
CA PRO A 80 -33.07 -45.74 40.64
C PRO A 80 -34.30 -45.02 41.20
N GLN A 81 -34.63 -43.86 40.64
CA GLN A 81 -35.82 -43.10 41.02
C GLN A 81 -36.73 -42.98 39.79
N SER A 82 -37.84 -43.72 39.81
CA SER A 82 -38.97 -43.66 38.87
C SER A 82 -38.77 -44.11 37.41
N VAL A 83 -39.81 -44.75 36.85
CA VAL A 83 -39.98 -45.00 35.42
C VAL A 83 -40.36 -43.67 34.76
N TYR A 84 -39.63 -43.27 33.72
CA TYR A 84 -39.88 -42.01 33.03
C TYR A 84 -40.87 -42.19 31.87
N SER A 85 -41.88 -41.33 31.81
CA SER A 85 -42.80 -41.24 30.69
C SER A 85 -42.40 -40.06 29.81
N PHE A 86 -42.19 -40.31 28.52
CA PHE A 86 -41.92 -39.26 27.55
C PHE A 86 -43.20 -38.51 27.17
N ASP A 87 -43.08 -37.20 26.93
CA ASP A 87 -44.10 -36.42 26.24
C ASP A 87 -43.80 -36.46 24.72
N PRO A 88 -44.64 -37.14 23.91
CA PRO A 88 -44.43 -37.30 22.46
C PRO A 88 -44.41 -35.96 21.70
N SER A 89 -44.89 -34.86 22.26
CA SER A 89 -45.02 -33.60 21.53
C SER A 89 -43.78 -32.69 21.61
N ARG A 90 -42.89 -32.92 22.59
CA ARG A 90 -41.80 -31.99 22.93
C ARG A 90 -40.41 -32.61 23.02
N GLN A 91 -40.34 -33.95 23.11
CA GLN A 91 -39.10 -34.66 23.43
C GLN A 91 -38.62 -35.57 22.30
N TYR A 92 -39.25 -35.56 21.12
CA TYR A 92 -38.66 -36.20 19.95
C TYR A 92 -37.46 -35.41 19.44
N VAL A 93 -36.38 -36.14 19.18
CA VAL A 93 -35.17 -35.55 18.61
C VAL A 93 -35.42 -35.22 17.15
N GLY A 94 -35.28 -33.94 16.80
CA GLY A 94 -35.27 -33.46 15.42
C GLY A 94 -33.86 -33.45 14.84
N THR A 95 -32.89 -32.92 15.58
CA THR A 95 -31.48 -32.90 15.19
C THR A 95 -30.59 -33.27 16.37
N MET A 96 -29.60 -34.13 16.14
CA MET A 96 -28.64 -34.53 17.18
C MET A 96 -27.21 -34.36 16.69
N THR A 97 -26.38 -33.70 17.50
CA THR A 97 -24.96 -33.50 17.21
C THR A 97 -24.12 -34.44 18.08
N LEU A 98 -23.34 -35.30 17.41
CA LEU A 98 -22.51 -36.34 18.02
C LEU A 98 -21.04 -36.04 17.78
N GLU A 99 -20.25 -35.96 18.84
CA GLU A 99 -18.80 -35.96 18.74
C GLU A 99 -18.29 -37.39 18.55
N ILE A 100 -17.45 -37.64 17.55
CA ILE A 100 -16.90 -38.96 17.19
C ILE A 100 -15.38 -39.01 17.33
N ASP A 101 -14.89 -40.10 17.93
CA ASP A 101 -13.48 -40.46 18.00
C ASP A 101 -13.29 -41.99 17.88
N PHE A 102 -12.08 -42.45 17.60
CA PHE A 102 -11.75 -43.87 17.64
C PHE A 102 -11.68 -44.37 19.09
N LEU A 103 -12.37 -45.47 19.40
CA LEU A 103 -12.32 -46.05 20.75
C LEU A 103 -10.91 -46.57 21.10
N GLN A 104 -10.22 -47.16 20.11
CA GLN A 104 -8.85 -47.65 20.25
C GLN A 104 -7.87 -46.75 19.50
N LYS A 105 -7.02 -46.03 20.24
CA LYS A 105 -6.00 -45.15 19.65
C LYS A 105 -4.92 -45.89 18.84
N LYS A 106 -4.87 -47.22 18.90
CA LYS A 106 -3.94 -48.05 18.12
C LYS A 106 -4.45 -48.38 16.70
N SER A 107 -5.75 -48.25 16.45
CA SER A 107 -6.40 -48.61 15.17
C SER A 107 -6.86 -47.38 14.38
N VAL A 108 -6.16 -46.26 14.55
CA VAL A 108 -6.45 -45.00 13.85
C VAL A 108 -6.00 -45.13 12.41
N ASP A 109 -6.91 -44.87 11.48
CA ASP A 109 -6.61 -44.74 10.06
C ASP A 109 -7.05 -43.38 9.51
N SER A 110 -6.49 -43.02 8.36
CA SER A 110 -6.77 -41.78 7.64
C SER A 110 -7.84 -41.93 6.56
N ASN A 111 -8.46 -43.12 6.45
CA ASN A 111 -9.48 -43.40 5.46
C ASN A 111 -10.70 -42.48 5.64
N PRO A 112 -11.32 -42.04 4.54
CA PRO A 112 -12.52 -41.24 4.61
C PRO A 112 -13.74 -42.08 4.99
N TYR A 113 -14.48 -41.65 6.01
CA TYR A 113 -15.74 -42.25 6.44
C TYR A 113 -16.92 -41.43 5.95
N ASP A 114 -17.89 -42.08 5.30
CA ASP A 114 -19.10 -41.45 4.78
C ASP A 114 -20.12 -41.24 5.90
N SER A 115 -20.20 -40.01 6.40
CA SER A 115 -21.11 -39.56 7.47
C SER A 115 -22.59 -39.79 7.13
N ASP A 116 -22.99 -39.76 5.86
CA ASP A 116 -24.38 -39.96 5.47
C ASP A 116 -24.79 -41.44 5.66
N LYS A 117 -23.90 -42.37 5.30
CA LYS A 117 -24.09 -43.81 5.57
C LYS A 117 -24.05 -44.11 7.07
N MET A 118 -23.11 -43.50 7.79
CA MET A 118 -23.02 -43.64 9.25
C MET A 118 -24.29 -43.15 9.95
N ALA A 119 -24.88 -42.05 9.49
CA ALA A 119 -26.12 -41.51 10.05
C ALA A 119 -27.31 -42.47 9.85
N ILE A 120 -27.42 -43.07 8.66
CA ILE A 120 -28.47 -44.05 8.36
C ILE A 120 -28.33 -45.29 9.24
N GLU A 121 -27.12 -45.85 9.34
CA GLU A 121 -26.83 -47.02 10.17
C GLU A 121 -27.04 -46.72 11.66
N PHE A 122 -26.65 -45.51 12.10
CA PHE A 122 -26.91 -45.04 13.45
C PHE A 122 -28.41 -45.02 13.77
N ILE A 123 -29.24 -44.45 12.90
CA ILE A 123 -30.69 -44.38 13.11
C ILE A 123 -31.27 -45.79 13.16
N GLN A 124 -30.85 -46.69 12.27
CA GLN A 124 -31.29 -48.09 12.25
C GLN A 124 -30.96 -48.82 13.56
N CYS A 125 -29.75 -48.63 14.10
CA CYS A 125 -29.30 -49.29 15.33
C CYS A 125 -29.95 -48.73 16.61
N PHE A 126 -30.20 -47.42 16.66
CA PHE A 126 -30.63 -46.73 17.89
C PHE A 126 -32.07 -46.21 17.87
N THR A 127 -32.91 -46.69 16.93
CA THR A 127 -34.33 -46.29 16.85
C THR A 127 -35.05 -46.51 18.19
N ALA A 128 -35.89 -45.54 18.59
CA ALA A 128 -36.70 -45.56 19.81
C ALA A 128 -35.91 -45.59 21.14
N GLN A 129 -34.62 -45.25 21.12
CA GLN A 129 -33.80 -45.11 22.32
C GLN A 129 -33.79 -43.68 22.85
N ALA A 130 -33.70 -43.57 24.18
CA ALA A 130 -33.53 -42.33 24.90
C ALA A 130 -32.06 -41.92 24.99
N PHE A 131 -31.79 -40.65 24.74
CA PHE A 131 -30.46 -40.05 24.80
C PHE A 131 -30.45 -38.80 25.67
N SER A 132 -29.35 -38.61 26.41
CA SER A 132 -29.09 -37.43 27.23
C SER A 132 -27.85 -36.69 26.74
N VAL A 133 -27.87 -35.35 26.80
CA VAL A 133 -26.69 -34.54 26.47
C VAL A 133 -25.51 -34.91 27.40
N GLY A 134 -24.34 -35.14 26.82
CA GLY A 134 -23.12 -35.57 27.52
C GLY A 134 -22.98 -37.08 27.70
N GLN A 135 -23.96 -37.88 27.27
CA GLN A 135 -23.88 -39.34 27.34
C GLN A 135 -22.84 -39.87 26.33
N GLN A 136 -21.96 -40.75 26.81
CA GLN A 136 -20.95 -41.44 26.00
C GLN A 136 -21.35 -42.89 25.75
N PHE A 137 -21.17 -43.36 24.52
CA PHE A 137 -21.43 -44.76 24.14
C PHE A 137 -20.56 -45.17 22.95
N VAL A 138 -20.63 -46.44 22.57
CA VAL A 138 -19.84 -47.01 21.48
C VAL A 138 -20.74 -47.32 20.30
N PHE A 139 -20.27 -46.96 19.11
CA PHE A 139 -20.93 -47.25 17.85
C PHE A 139 -20.00 -48.08 16.98
N SER A 140 -20.51 -49.20 16.48
CA SER A 140 -19.79 -50.02 15.51
C SER A 140 -20.28 -49.68 14.11
N CYS A 141 -19.34 -49.38 13.21
CA CYS A 141 -19.62 -49.08 11.81
C CYS A 141 -18.36 -49.41 10.99
N PHE A 142 -18.53 -49.99 9.80
CA PHE A 142 -17.43 -50.44 8.94
C PHE A 142 -16.37 -51.31 9.65
N ASP A 143 -16.81 -52.27 10.48
CA ASP A 143 -15.94 -53.14 11.30
C ASP A 143 -14.99 -52.40 12.27
N LYS A 144 -15.30 -51.15 12.59
CA LYS A 144 -14.57 -50.35 13.58
C LYS A 144 -15.45 -49.89 14.73
N LEU A 145 -14.80 -49.58 15.85
CA LEU A 145 -15.43 -49.11 17.06
C LEU A 145 -15.13 -47.63 17.28
N PHE A 146 -16.19 -46.83 17.26
CA PHE A 146 -16.15 -45.40 17.52
C PHE A 146 -16.70 -45.11 18.91
N ALA A 147 -16.06 -44.19 19.62
CA ALA A 147 -16.59 -43.58 20.82
C ALA A 147 -17.40 -42.34 20.40
N LEU A 148 -18.69 -42.31 20.76
CA LEU A 148 -19.58 -41.20 20.50
C LEU A 148 -19.94 -40.49 21.80
N VAL A 149 -19.97 -39.16 21.77
CA VAL A 149 -20.44 -38.31 22.86
C VAL A 149 -21.51 -37.37 22.33
N ILE A 150 -22.67 -37.31 22.98
CA ILE A 150 -23.73 -36.39 22.57
C ILE A 150 -23.41 -34.98 23.04
N LYS A 151 -23.24 -34.04 22.10
CA LYS A 151 -22.97 -32.62 22.40
C LYS A 151 -24.25 -31.82 22.58
N ASP A 152 -25.18 -31.97 21.65
CA ASP A 152 -26.40 -31.17 21.62
C ASP A 152 -27.56 -31.96 21.02
N ILE A 153 -28.77 -31.68 21.51
CA ILE A 153 -30.01 -32.30 21.05
C ILE A 153 -31.03 -31.19 20.82
N GLU A 154 -31.58 -31.12 19.62
CA GLU A 154 -32.64 -30.19 19.22
C GLU A 154 -33.95 -30.97 19.08
N ALA A 155 -35.03 -30.43 19.66
CA ALA A 155 -36.36 -31.00 19.51
C ALA A 155 -36.88 -30.86 18.07
N MET A 156 -37.71 -31.81 17.65
CA MET A 156 -38.43 -31.71 16.39
C MET A 156 -39.48 -30.60 16.47
N ASP A 157 -39.55 -29.73 15.46
CA ASP A 157 -40.57 -28.69 15.40
C ASP A 157 -41.97 -29.32 15.26
N PRO A 158 -42.93 -29.01 16.15
CA PRO A 158 -44.30 -29.54 16.07
C PRO A 158 -45.02 -29.16 14.78
N SER A 159 -44.61 -28.07 14.12
CA SER A 159 -45.19 -27.55 12.88
C SER A 159 -44.89 -28.43 11.66
N ILE A 160 -43.79 -29.20 11.69
CA ILE A 160 -43.42 -30.12 10.60
C ILE A 160 -44.40 -31.30 10.54
N LEU A 161 -44.93 -31.73 11.69
CA LEU A 161 -45.99 -32.75 11.76
C LEU A 161 -47.35 -32.23 11.25
N ARG A 162 -47.53 -30.91 11.13
CA ARG A 162 -48.78 -30.25 10.67
C ARG A 162 -48.70 -29.64 9.26
N GLY A 163 -47.54 -29.68 8.60
CA GLY A 163 -47.37 -29.20 7.22
C GLY A 163 -47.20 -27.68 7.04
N GLU A 164 -46.86 -26.93 8.09
CA GLU A 164 -46.65 -25.47 8.03
C GLU A 164 -45.16 -25.07 7.92
N GLN A 165 -44.87 -23.86 7.42
CA GLN A 165 -43.49 -23.36 7.26
C GLN A 165 -42.75 -23.21 8.60
N SER A 166 -41.47 -23.60 8.63
CA SER A 166 -40.64 -23.69 9.82
C SER A 166 -40.34 -22.34 10.47
N SER A 167 -40.58 -22.24 11.79
CA SER A 167 -40.07 -21.12 12.59
C SER A 167 -38.60 -21.33 12.92
N SER A 168 -37.76 -20.31 12.72
CA SER A 168 -36.29 -20.41 12.74
C SER A 168 -35.61 -20.64 14.10
N LYS A 169 -36.37 -20.92 15.19
CA LYS A 169 -35.80 -21.16 16.53
C LYS A 169 -36.02 -22.61 16.95
N LYS A 170 -35.03 -23.45 16.68
CA LYS A 170 -34.98 -24.82 17.19
C LYS A 170 -34.80 -24.83 18.72
N GLN A 171 -35.61 -25.60 19.43
CA GLN A 171 -35.55 -25.70 20.89
C GLN A 171 -34.50 -26.73 21.31
N LYS A 172 -33.48 -26.30 22.07
CA LYS A 172 -32.50 -27.21 22.67
C LYS A 172 -33.12 -27.98 23.84
N ILE A 173 -32.92 -29.29 23.86
CA ILE A 173 -33.42 -30.19 24.91
C ILE A 173 -32.26 -30.96 25.54
N LYS A 174 -32.36 -31.24 26.85
CA LYS A 174 -31.33 -32.01 27.56
C LYS A 174 -31.49 -33.52 27.37
N ILE A 175 -32.71 -33.97 27.11
CA ILE A 175 -33.10 -35.37 26.99
C ILE A 175 -34.05 -35.47 25.80
N GLY A 176 -33.84 -36.44 24.92
CA GLY A 176 -34.70 -36.69 23.78
C GLY A 176 -34.83 -38.16 23.43
N LEU A 177 -35.92 -38.50 22.76
CA LEU A 177 -36.22 -39.82 22.21
C LEU A 177 -35.90 -39.84 20.72
N LEU A 178 -35.03 -40.76 20.28
CA LEU A 178 -34.66 -40.87 18.88
C LEU A 178 -35.83 -41.39 18.04
N HIS A 179 -36.19 -40.62 17.02
CA HIS A 179 -37.18 -41.00 16.02
C HIS A 179 -36.51 -41.26 14.66
N GLY A 180 -37.16 -42.05 13.79
CA GLY A 180 -36.59 -42.43 12.48
C GLY A 180 -36.32 -41.24 11.54
N ASN A 181 -37.02 -40.11 11.74
CA ASN A 181 -36.83 -38.88 10.96
C ASN A 181 -35.82 -37.90 11.58
N CYS A 182 -35.03 -38.34 12.56
CA CYS A 182 -33.98 -37.53 13.17
C CYS A 182 -32.84 -37.25 12.18
N GLN A 183 -32.33 -36.02 12.17
CA GLN A 183 -31.10 -35.67 11.48
C GLN A 183 -29.91 -35.81 12.44
N VAL A 184 -28.99 -36.74 12.14
CA VAL A 184 -27.76 -36.94 12.91
C VAL A 184 -26.63 -36.17 12.24
N ILE A 185 -25.89 -35.41 13.04
CA ILE A 185 -24.76 -34.60 12.62
C ILE A 185 -23.52 -35.06 13.39
N PHE A 186 -22.49 -35.49 12.67
CA PHE A 186 -21.22 -35.89 13.27
C PHE A 186 -20.21 -34.74 13.31
N GLU A 187 -19.58 -34.55 14.46
CA GLU A 187 -18.48 -33.63 14.70
C GLU A 187 -17.26 -34.45 15.14
N LYS A 188 -16.08 -34.16 14.58
CA LYS A 188 -14.86 -34.85 15.02
C LYS A 188 -14.38 -34.30 16.37
N ALA A 189 -13.84 -35.15 17.23
CA ALA A 189 -13.16 -34.68 18.42
C ALA A 189 -11.90 -33.85 18.06
N GLU A 190 -11.58 -32.82 18.86
CA GLU A 190 -10.46 -31.91 18.58
C GLU A 190 -9.10 -32.61 18.46
N SER A 191 -8.92 -33.72 19.18
CA SER A 191 -7.71 -34.56 19.16
C SER A 191 -7.73 -35.65 18.09
N SER A 192 -8.84 -35.84 17.37
CA SER A 192 -9.01 -36.95 16.44
C SER A 192 -8.62 -36.58 15.01
N SER A 193 -7.92 -37.50 14.34
CA SER A 193 -7.55 -37.39 12.92
C SER A 193 -8.55 -38.05 11.98
N ILE A 194 -9.78 -38.33 12.44
CA ILE A 194 -10.82 -38.95 11.63
C ILE A 194 -11.26 -38.02 10.48
N ASN A 195 -11.34 -38.57 9.27
CA ASN A 195 -11.76 -37.85 8.07
C ASN A 195 -13.23 -38.19 7.74
N LEU A 196 -14.15 -37.27 8.04
CA LEU A 196 -15.57 -37.41 7.74
C LEU A 196 -15.94 -36.73 6.40
N ILE A 197 -16.55 -37.48 5.49
CA ILE A 197 -17.09 -37.01 4.21
C ILE A 197 -18.62 -37.10 4.24
N GLY A 198 -19.34 -36.23 3.54
CA GLY A 198 -20.80 -36.27 3.45
C GLY A 198 -21.48 -34.99 3.96
N LYS A 199 -22.81 -34.98 3.93
CA LYS A 199 -23.65 -33.83 4.33
C LYS A 199 -24.01 -33.86 5.82
N ALA A 200 -24.04 -35.03 6.43
CA ALA A 200 -24.31 -35.29 7.85
C ALA A 200 -23.11 -34.99 8.78
N LYS A 201 -22.23 -34.07 8.39
CA LYS A 201 -21.19 -33.52 9.26
C LYS A 201 -21.59 -32.14 9.74
N THR A 202 -21.17 -31.73 10.93
CA THR A 202 -21.31 -30.33 11.33
C THR A 202 -20.64 -29.54 10.23
N ARG A 203 -21.38 -28.64 9.58
CA ARG A 203 -20.77 -27.52 8.85
C ARG A 203 -20.02 -26.77 9.94
N GLY A 204 -18.79 -27.21 10.23
CA GLY A 204 -17.94 -26.58 11.22
C GLY A 204 -18.09 -25.10 10.94
N SER A 205 -18.48 -24.34 11.96
CA SER A 205 -18.61 -22.90 11.87
C SER A 205 -17.28 -22.39 11.33
N ARG A 206 -17.15 -22.33 10.01
CA ARG A 206 -16.01 -21.72 9.35
C ARG A 206 -16.19 -20.30 9.77
N GLN A 207 -15.36 -19.89 10.73
CA GLN A 207 -15.21 -18.49 11.04
C GLN A 207 -15.05 -17.82 9.70
N SER A 208 -16.04 -17.01 9.32
CA SER A 208 -16.00 -16.28 8.08
C SER A 208 -14.66 -15.56 8.09
N ILE A 209 -13.80 -15.89 7.12
CA ILE A 209 -12.44 -15.35 7.02
C ILE A 209 -12.48 -13.82 6.94
N ILE A 210 -13.65 -13.23 6.68
CA ILE A 210 -13.89 -11.80 6.61
C ILE A 210 -15.02 -11.44 7.58
N ASN A 211 -14.80 -10.40 8.38
CA ASN A 211 -15.86 -9.78 9.19
C ASN A 211 -16.80 -8.99 8.25
N PRO A 212 -18.13 -9.22 8.31
CA PRO A 212 -19.07 -8.53 7.42
C PRO A 212 -19.16 -7.01 7.67
N ASP A 213 -18.68 -6.50 8.81
CA ASP A 213 -18.80 -5.08 9.22
C ASP A 213 -17.57 -4.21 8.88
N TRP A 214 -17.02 -4.36 7.68
CA TRP A 214 -15.84 -3.58 7.27
C TRP A 214 -16.25 -2.25 6.61
N ASN A 215 -15.79 -1.13 7.18
CA ASN A 215 -16.02 0.23 6.66
C ASN A 215 -14.68 0.94 6.44
N PHE A 216 -14.44 1.41 5.21
CA PHE A 216 -13.19 2.05 4.78
C PHE A 216 -12.79 3.26 5.65
N GLU A 217 -13.74 4.13 5.97
CA GLU A 217 -13.50 5.33 6.78
C GLU A 217 -13.06 4.99 8.22
N ARG A 218 -13.59 3.90 8.78
CA ARG A 218 -13.22 3.43 10.13
C ARG A 218 -11.83 2.79 10.16
N MET A 219 -11.33 2.36 9.01
CA MET A 219 -10.04 1.67 8.89
C MET A 219 -8.86 2.63 8.74
N GLY A 220 -9.12 3.93 8.61
CA GLY A 220 -8.08 4.96 8.51
C GLY A 220 -7.26 4.85 7.23
N ILE A 221 -7.83 4.28 6.16
CA ILE A 221 -7.25 4.30 4.81
C ILE A 221 -8.03 5.36 4.03
N GLY A 222 -7.33 6.34 3.46
CA GLY A 222 -7.91 7.35 2.58
C GLY A 222 -7.25 7.32 1.21
N GLY A 223 -8.05 7.52 0.16
CA GLY A 223 -7.58 7.75 -1.21
C GLY A 223 -7.13 6.51 -1.99
N LEU A 224 -7.29 5.30 -1.44
CA LEU A 224 -6.83 4.04 -2.04
C LEU A 224 -7.98 3.03 -2.26
N ASP A 225 -9.21 3.52 -2.39
CA ASP A 225 -10.41 2.67 -2.44
C ASP A 225 -10.43 1.78 -3.69
N LYS A 226 -9.95 2.30 -4.82
CA LYS A 226 -9.90 1.56 -6.10
C LYS A 226 -8.88 0.43 -6.05
N GLU A 227 -7.68 0.75 -5.59
CA GLU A 227 -6.55 -0.16 -5.39
C GLU A 227 -6.95 -1.27 -4.41
N PHE A 228 -7.52 -0.89 -3.26
CA PHE A 228 -7.99 -1.85 -2.27
C PHE A 228 -9.08 -2.77 -2.82
N SER A 229 -10.08 -2.23 -3.53
CA SER A 229 -11.15 -3.03 -4.14
C SER A 229 -10.61 -4.03 -5.17
N ASP A 230 -9.56 -3.67 -5.91
CA ASP A 230 -8.94 -4.56 -6.89
C ASP A 230 -8.12 -5.68 -6.21
N ILE A 231 -7.38 -5.37 -5.12
CA ILE A 231 -6.78 -6.41 -4.27
C ILE A 231 -7.86 -7.34 -3.72
N PHE A 232 -8.94 -6.78 -3.19
CA PHE A 232 -10.01 -7.55 -2.58
C PHE A 232 -10.63 -8.54 -3.57
N ARG A 233 -10.97 -8.03 -4.77
CA ARG A 233 -11.52 -8.85 -5.86
C ARG A 233 -10.55 -9.93 -6.34
N ARG A 234 -9.25 -9.62 -6.49
CA ARG A 234 -8.28 -10.57 -7.05
C ARG A 234 -7.79 -11.60 -6.02
N ALA A 235 -7.46 -11.17 -4.81
CA ALA A 235 -6.80 -12.00 -3.81
C ALA A 235 -7.77 -12.66 -2.81
N PHE A 236 -8.87 -11.98 -2.47
CA PHE A 236 -9.77 -12.42 -1.39
C PHE A 236 -11.06 -13.05 -1.90
N ALA A 237 -11.52 -12.76 -3.12
CA ALA A 237 -12.75 -13.34 -3.66
C ALA A 237 -12.78 -14.88 -3.56
N SER A 238 -11.70 -15.55 -3.98
CA SER A 238 -11.61 -17.03 -3.90
C SER A 238 -11.72 -17.58 -2.47
N ARG A 239 -11.43 -16.78 -1.44
CA ARG A 239 -11.50 -17.18 -0.03
C ARG A 239 -12.84 -16.82 0.63
N VAL A 240 -13.60 -15.92 0.02
CA VAL A 240 -14.95 -15.51 0.48
C VAL A 240 -16.01 -16.47 -0.03
N PHE A 241 -15.86 -16.97 -1.25
CA PHE A 241 -16.82 -17.91 -1.82
C PHE A 241 -16.77 -19.28 -1.12
N PRO A 242 -17.91 -19.99 -1.06
CA PRO A 242 -17.95 -21.36 -0.54
C PRO A 242 -16.94 -22.27 -1.26
N PRO A 243 -16.23 -23.14 -0.52
CA PRO A 243 -15.18 -24.00 -1.08
C PRO A 243 -15.70 -24.91 -2.19
N ASP A 244 -16.95 -25.38 -2.06
CA ASP A 244 -17.56 -26.30 -3.02
C ASP A 244 -17.61 -25.69 -4.43
N ILE A 245 -17.87 -24.38 -4.51
CA ILE A 245 -17.89 -23.64 -5.79
C ILE A 245 -16.46 -23.45 -6.30
N VAL A 246 -15.51 -23.16 -5.41
CA VAL A 246 -14.09 -22.95 -5.78
C VAL A 246 -13.45 -24.25 -6.28
N GLU A 247 -13.74 -25.37 -5.64
CA GLU A 247 -13.30 -26.71 -6.04
C GLU A 247 -13.91 -27.11 -7.39
N GLN A 248 -15.20 -26.84 -7.61
CA GLN A 248 -15.84 -27.03 -8.92
C GLN A 248 -15.20 -26.18 -10.03
N MET A 249 -14.79 -24.95 -9.71
CA MET A 249 -14.08 -24.09 -10.66
C MET A 249 -12.60 -24.47 -10.84
N GLY A 250 -12.04 -25.37 -10.02
CA GLY A 250 -10.63 -25.76 -10.06
C GLY A 250 -9.65 -24.60 -9.81
N CYS A 251 -10.12 -23.51 -9.18
CA CYS A 251 -9.33 -22.30 -9.00
C CYS A 251 -8.39 -22.44 -7.80
N LYS A 252 -7.08 -22.20 -8.02
CA LYS A 252 -6.11 -22.11 -6.92
C LYS A 252 -6.23 -20.75 -6.23
N HIS A 253 -6.02 -20.74 -4.92
CA HIS A 253 -5.98 -19.49 -4.16
C HIS A 253 -4.69 -18.71 -4.46
N VAL A 254 -4.81 -17.39 -4.48
CA VAL A 254 -3.68 -16.47 -4.66
C VAL A 254 -2.77 -16.54 -3.44
N LYS A 255 -1.50 -16.88 -3.66
CA LYS A 255 -0.52 -17.05 -2.58
C LYS A 255 0.17 -15.76 -2.16
N GLY A 256 0.27 -14.78 -3.06
CA GLY A 256 1.11 -13.61 -2.83
C GLY A 256 0.62 -12.32 -3.46
N ILE A 257 0.75 -11.23 -2.71
CA ILE A 257 0.49 -9.84 -3.12
C ILE A 257 1.80 -9.06 -2.97
N LEU A 258 2.18 -8.29 -3.99
CA LEU A 258 3.30 -7.35 -3.93
C LEU A 258 2.75 -5.93 -4.05
N LEU A 259 2.95 -5.14 -3.00
CA LEU A 259 2.65 -3.71 -2.96
C LEU A 259 3.95 -2.95 -3.25
N PHE A 260 3.97 -2.15 -4.30
CA PHE A 260 5.12 -1.31 -4.62
C PHE A 260 4.71 0.12 -4.93
N GLY A 261 5.62 1.07 -4.77
CA GLY A 261 5.34 2.48 -5.04
C GLY A 261 6.28 3.42 -4.30
N PRO A 262 6.19 4.73 -4.51
CA PRO A 262 7.01 5.71 -3.81
C PRO A 262 6.88 5.61 -2.28
N PRO A 263 7.95 5.95 -1.53
CA PRO A 263 7.90 5.98 -0.06
C PRO A 263 6.83 6.97 0.43
N GLY A 264 6.30 6.74 1.63
CA GLY A 264 5.31 7.63 2.25
C GLY A 264 3.87 7.47 1.79
N CYS A 265 3.56 6.57 0.84
CA CYS A 265 2.20 6.36 0.32
C CYS A 265 1.35 5.33 1.10
N GLY A 266 1.72 5.01 2.34
CA GLY A 266 0.88 4.17 3.22
C GLY A 266 0.88 2.66 2.92
N LYS A 267 1.88 2.13 2.19
CA LYS A 267 1.98 0.69 1.87
C LYS A 267 1.94 -0.21 3.11
N THR A 268 2.76 0.12 4.12
CA THR A 268 2.81 -0.60 5.41
C THR A 268 1.49 -0.51 6.17
N LEU A 269 0.79 0.64 6.10
CA LEU A 269 -0.52 0.80 6.72
C LEU A 269 -1.56 -0.09 6.01
N MET A 270 -1.56 -0.10 4.68
CA MET A 270 -2.47 -0.94 3.89
C MET A 270 -2.29 -2.43 4.20
N ALA A 271 -1.05 -2.93 4.23
CA ALA A 271 -0.79 -4.34 4.55
C ALA A 271 -1.27 -4.71 5.97
N ARG A 272 -1.03 -3.85 6.97
CA ARG A 272 -1.50 -4.06 8.34
C ARG A 272 -3.03 -4.07 8.43
N GLN A 273 -3.70 -3.18 7.71
CA GLN A 273 -5.16 -3.15 7.70
C GLN A 273 -5.75 -4.37 6.99
N ILE A 274 -5.17 -4.80 5.86
CA ILE A 274 -5.55 -6.06 5.20
C ILE A 274 -5.45 -7.22 6.20
N GLY A 275 -4.36 -7.30 6.96
CA GLY A 275 -4.18 -8.32 8.00
C GLY A 275 -5.21 -8.28 9.13
N LYS A 276 -5.78 -7.10 9.46
CA LYS A 276 -6.83 -6.93 10.48
C LYS A 276 -8.23 -7.22 9.97
N ILE A 277 -8.51 -6.91 8.70
CA ILE A 277 -9.83 -7.07 8.06
C ILE A 277 -10.14 -8.54 7.88
N VAL A 278 -9.13 -9.27 7.44
CA VAL A 278 -9.17 -10.70 7.32
C VAL A 278 -9.12 -11.22 8.75
N ASN A 279 -10.20 -11.85 9.21
CA ASN A 279 -10.31 -12.54 10.50
C ASN A 279 -9.44 -13.81 10.49
N ALA A 280 -8.21 -13.66 10.01
CA ALA A 280 -7.15 -14.63 10.02
C ALA A 280 -6.49 -14.65 11.40
N ARG A 281 -5.62 -15.64 11.61
CA ARG A 281 -4.71 -15.63 12.75
C ARG A 281 -3.84 -14.37 12.72
N GLU A 282 -3.27 -14.02 13.88
CA GLU A 282 -2.44 -12.84 14.03
C GLU A 282 -1.38 -12.76 12.92
N PRO A 283 -1.33 -11.66 12.16
CA PRO A 283 -0.42 -11.55 11.01
C PRO A 283 1.03 -11.47 11.49
N LYS A 284 1.89 -12.31 10.92
CA LYS A 284 3.33 -12.27 11.21
C LYS A 284 3.97 -11.18 10.36
N VAL A 285 4.37 -10.08 10.99
CA VAL A 285 5.08 -8.97 10.33
C VAL A 285 6.57 -9.16 10.54
N VAL A 286 7.33 -9.19 9.45
CA VAL A 286 8.80 -9.32 9.47
C VAL A 286 9.41 -8.26 8.58
N ASN A 287 10.45 -7.58 9.05
CA ASN A 287 11.20 -6.65 8.23
C ASN A 287 12.26 -7.41 7.41
N GLY A 288 12.45 -7.05 6.15
CA GLY A 288 13.43 -7.70 5.25
C GLY A 288 14.82 -7.83 5.88
N PRO A 289 15.42 -6.75 6.41
CA PRO A 289 16.73 -6.80 7.05
C PRO A 289 16.81 -7.70 8.29
N GLU A 290 15.70 -7.87 9.02
CA GLU A 290 15.63 -8.66 10.26
C GLU A 290 15.84 -10.16 10.03
N ILE A 291 15.61 -10.62 8.80
CA ILE A 291 15.79 -12.02 8.39
C ILE A 291 17.27 -12.33 8.14
N LEU A 292 18.09 -11.31 7.84
CA LEU A 292 19.47 -11.47 7.42
C LEU A 292 20.42 -11.53 8.62
N ASN A 293 20.91 -12.74 8.92
CA ASN A 293 21.98 -12.96 9.87
C ASN A 293 23.34 -13.14 9.19
N LYS A 294 24.42 -12.79 9.90
CA LYS A 294 25.80 -12.99 9.43
C LYS A 294 26.22 -14.47 9.37
N TYR A 295 25.54 -15.34 10.13
CA TYR A 295 25.83 -16.76 10.16
C TYR A 295 25.15 -17.49 8.99
N VAL A 296 25.95 -18.21 8.21
CA VAL A 296 25.48 -18.96 7.04
C VAL A 296 24.43 -20.02 7.48
N GLY A 297 23.28 -20.03 6.82
CA GLY A 297 22.19 -20.98 7.10
C GLY A 297 21.17 -20.52 8.15
N GLU A 298 21.51 -19.56 9.02
CA GLU A 298 20.53 -19.04 10.00
C GLU A 298 19.40 -18.27 9.33
N SER A 299 19.73 -17.43 8.33
CA SER A 299 18.73 -16.67 7.57
C SER A 299 17.71 -17.59 6.88
N GLU A 300 18.15 -18.75 6.38
CA GLU A 300 17.26 -19.77 5.79
C GLU A 300 16.42 -20.46 6.85
N ALA A 301 17.01 -20.81 7.99
CA ALA A 301 16.30 -21.43 9.10
C ALA A 301 15.21 -20.50 9.64
N ASN A 302 15.45 -19.19 9.71
CA ASN A 302 14.46 -18.20 10.11
C ASN A 302 13.26 -18.16 9.16
N ILE A 303 13.50 -18.23 7.84
CA ILE A 303 12.41 -18.37 6.86
C ILE A 303 11.65 -19.68 7.10
N ARG A 304 12.34 -20.82 7.28
CA ARG A 304 11.64 -22.11 7.52
C ARG A 304 10.78 -22.06 8.77
N LYS A 305 11.27 -21.47 9.86
CA LYS A 305 10.52 -21.28 11.11
C LYS A 305 9.26 -20.43 10.90
N LEU A 306 9.34 -19.39 10.05
CA LEU A 306 8.19 -18.52 9.78
C LEU A 306 7.01 -19.29 9.15
N PHE A 307 7.31 -20.22 8.24
CA PHE A 307 6.33 -21.06 7.54
C PHE A 307 5.95 -22.36 8.28
N ALA A 308 6.74 -22.79 9.28
CA ALA A 308 6.54 -24.06 9.97
C ALA A 308 5.15 -24.20 10.60
N ASP A 309 4.67 -23.16 11.29
CA ASP A 309 3.34 -23.18 11.92
C ASP A 309 2.20 -23.34 10.90
N ALA A 310 2.36 -22.70 9.73
CA ALA A 310 1.38 -22.79 8.64
C ALA A 310 1.41 -24.18 7.97
N GLU A 311 2.60 -24.77 7.85
CA GLU A 311 2.81 -26.13 7.33
C GLU A 311 2.23 -27.19 8.26
N GLU A 312 2.48 -27.11 9.56
CA GLU A 312 1.97 -28.04 10.55
C GLU A 312 0.43 -28.00 10.60
N GLU A 313 -0.15 -26.80 10.57
CA GLU A 313 -1.61 -26.64 10.56
C GLU A 313 -2.22 -27.17 9.26
N GLN A 314 -1.60 -26.90 8.11
CA GLN A 314 -2.04 -27.46 6.82
C GLN A 314 -2.01 -28.99 6.82
N LYS A 315 -0.97 -29.60 7.40
CA LYS A 315 -0.86 -31.06 7.54
C LYS A 315 -1.93 -31.63 8.48
N ARG A 316 -2.29 -30.90 9.53
CA ARG A 316 -3.29 -31.33 10.54
C ARG A 316 -4.74 -31.17 10.09
N LEU A 317 -5.07 -30.07 9.41
CA LEU A 317 -6.45 -29.66 9.11
C LEU A 317 -6.79 -29.65 7.61
N GLY A 318 -5.80 -29.81 6.74
CA GLY A 318 -5.98 -29.90 5.29
C GLY A 318 -6.74 -28.68 4.73
N ALA A 319 -7.85 -28.94 4.04
CA ALA A 319 -8.67 -27.90 3.41
C ALA A 319 -9.42 -26.99 4.40
N ASN A 320 -9.45 -27.33 5.69
CA ASN A 320 -10.09 -26.52 6.74
C ASN A 320 -9.10 -25.67 7.54
N SER A 321 -7.84 -25.60 7.11
CA SER A 321 -6.82 -24.81 7.79
C SER A 321 -7.14 -23.32 7.73
N GLY A 322 -6.88 -22.61 8.83
CA GLY A 322 -7.00 -21.16 8.87
C GLY A 322 -5.98 -20.49 7.93
N LEU A 323 -6.31 -19.30 7.45
CA LEU A 323 -5.39 -18.50 6.65
C LEU A 323 -4.29 -17.92 7.54
N HIS A 324 -3.03 -18.14 7.15
CA HIS A 324 -1.85 -17.50 7.73
C HIS A 324 -1.38 -16.36 6.85
N ILE A 325 -1.27 -15.17 7.41
CA ILE A 325 -0.80 -13.98 6.70
C ILE A 325 0.62 -13.66 7.14
N ILE A 326 1.54 -13.58 6.18
CA ILE A 326 2.93 -13.20 6.39
C ILE A 326 3.20 -11.90 5.65
N ILE A 327 3.62 -10.87 6.37
CA ILE A 327 3.89 -9.54 5.82
C ILE A 327 5.41 -9.32 5.84
N PHE A 328 5.99 -9.10 4.66
CA PHE A 328 7.39 -8.70 4.49
C PHE A 328 7.45 -7.22 4.14
N ASP A 329 8.01 -6.41 5.03
CA ASP A 329 8.40 -5.03 4.71
C ASP A 329 9.80 -5.01 4.09
N GLU A 330 10.05 -4.09 3.17
CA GLU A 330 11.33 -3.98 2.44
C GLU A 330 11.82 -5.31 1.85
N ILE A 331 10.94 -6.01 1.13
CA ILE A 331 11.24 -7.34 0.55
C ILE A 331 12.43 -7.28 -0.43
N ASP A 332 12.73 -6.13 -1.01
CA ASP A 332 13.90 -5.91 -1.86
C ASP A 332 15.24 -6.03 -1.12
N ALA A 333 15.25 -5.96 0.22
CA ALA A 333 16.46 -6.23 1.00
C ALA A 333 16.87 -7.70 0.95
N ILE A 334 15.89 -8.62 0.95
CA ILE A 334 16.10 -10.07 0.91
C ILE A 334 16.07 -10.64 -0.50
N CYS A 335 15.25 -10.07 -1.39
CA CYS A 335 14.92 -10.63 -2.70
C CYS A 335 15.54 -9.88 -3.87
N LYS A 336 16.84 -9.58 -3.79
CA LYS A 336 17.57 -8.93 -4.88
C LYS A 336 17.71 -9.83 -6.11
N GLN A 337 17.85 -9.23 -7.29
CA GLN A 337 18.21 -9.96 -8.51
C GLN A 337 19.49 -10.77 -8.32
N ARG A 338 19.42 -12.06 -8.67
CA ARG A 338 20.53 -13.00 -8.58
C ARG A 338 21.68 -12.57 -9.48
N GLY A 339 22.91 -12.72 -9.00
CA GLY A 339 24.12 -12.43 -9.79
C GLY A 339 24.43 -10.95 -10.02
N SER A 340 23.68 -10.02 -9.42
CA SER A 340 23.90 -8.56 -9.60
C SER A 340 25.07 -8.01 -8.75
N MET A 341 25.62 -8.78 -7.80
CA MET A 341 26.72 -8.35 -6.93
C MET A 341 27.85 -9.38 -6.92
N ALA A 342 29.00 -9.04 -7.53
CA ALA A 342 30.23 -9.84 -7.53
C ALA A 342 30.98 -9.84 -6.16
N GLY A 343 30.29 -9.59 -5.04
CA GLY A 343 30.96 -9.39 -3.74
C GLY A 343 30.12 -9.62 -2.48
N SER A 344 28.83 -9.94 -2.58
CA SER A 344 28.04 -10.37 -1.41
C SER A 344 28.14 -11.88 -1.25
N THR A 345 28.49 -12.35 -0.05
CA THR A 345 28.37 -13.77 0.34
C THR A 345 27.01 -14.29 -0.14
N GLY A 346 26.96 -15.34 -0.97
CA GLY A 346 25.74 -15.82 -1.67
C GLY A 346 24.52 -16.19 -0.82
N VAL A 347 24.52 -15.84 0.47
CA VAL A 347 23.42 -15.88 1.43
C VAL A 347 22.14 -15.26 0.86
N HIS A 348 22.21 -14.15 0.13
CA HIS A 348 21.00 -13.55 -0.48
C HIS A 348 20.34 -14.51 -1.48
N ASP A 349 21.12 -15.17 -2.33
CA ASP A 349 20.58 -16.10 -3.33
C ASP A 349 19.97 -17.34 -2.69
N THR A 350 20.57 -17.86 -1.61
CA THR A 350 20.05 -19.04 -0.91
C THR A 350 18.77 -18.73 -0.14
N VAL A 351 18.66 -17.55 0.46
CA VAL A 351 17.45 -17.04 1.12
C VAL A 351 16.29 -16.91 0.11
N VAL A 352 16.54 -16.36 -1.09
CA VAL A 352 15.53 -16.27 -2.16
C VAL A 352 15.07 -17.66 -2.60
N ASN A 353 16.00 -18.59 -2.81
CA ASN A 353 15.66 -19.97 -3.17
C ASN A 353 14.81 -20.65 -2.10
N GLN A 354 15.14 -20.43 -0.82
CA GLN A 354 14.38 -20.98 0.30
C GLN A 354 12.95 -20.42 0.35
N LEU A 355 12.77 -19.11 0.14
CA LEU A 355 11.44 -18.48 0.09
C LEU A 355 10.61 -19.02 -1.10
N LEU A 356 11.23 -19.15 -2.27
CA LEU A 356 10.59 -19.71 -3.46
C LEU A 356 10.14 -21.16 -3.26
N SER A 357 11.00 -21.98 -2.65
CA SER A 357 10.68 -23.37 -2.31
C SER A 357 9.52 -23.47 -1.32
N LYS A 358 9.39 -22.52 -0.39
CA LYS A 358 8.26 -22.50 0.56
C LYS A 358 6.94 -22.03 -0.04
N ILE A 359 6.96 -21.15 -1.04
CA ILE A 359 5.74 -20.67 -1.71
C ILE A 359 5.24 -21.67 -2.78
N ASP A 360 6.16 -22.22 -3.57
CA ASP A 360 5.86 -22.96 -4.82
C ASP A 360 6.40 -24.39 -4.82
N GLY A 361 6.99 -24.85 -3.73
CA GLY A 361 7.58 -26.18 -3.64
C GLY A 361 6.59 -27.33 -3.74
N VAL A 362 7.13 -28.54 -3.58
CA VAL A 362 6.40 -29.81 -3.70
C VAL A 362 5.25 -29.91 -2.70
N GLU A 363 5.46 -29.40 -1.48
CA GLU A 363 4.40 -29.24 -0.48
C GLU A 363 3.71 -27.87 -0.69
N GLN A 364 2.72 -27.83 -1.59
CA GLN A 364 1.99 -26.59 -1.86
C GLN A 364 1.08 -26.20 -0.67
N LEU A 365 1.39 -25.06 -0.06
CA LEU A 365 0.57 -24.45 0.98
C LEU A 365 -0.53 -23.60 0.35
N ASN A 366 -1.80 -23.99 0.53
CA ASN A 366 -2.96 -23.24 0.05
C ASN A 366 -3.52 -22.27 1.11
N ASN A 367 -3.12 -22.46 2.37
CA ASN A 367 -3.56 -21.70 3.54
C ASN A 367 -2.65 -20.52 3.89
N ILE A 368 -1.76 -20.10 3.00
CA ILE A 368 -0.85 -18.96 3.22
C ILE A 368 -1.20 -17.79 2.30
N LEU A 369 -0.97 -16.57 2.81
CA LEU A 369 -0.95 -15.33 2.04
C LEU A 369 0.29 -14.53 2.40
N VAL A 370 1.16 -14.33 1.42
CA VAL A 370 2.38 -13.52 1.55
C VAL A 370 2.12 -12.12 1.00
N ILE A 371 2.32 -11.08 1.81
CA ILE A 371 2.24 -9.68 1.38
C ILE A 371 3.64 -9.09 1.42
N GLY A 372 4.23 -8.82 0.26
CA GLY A 372 5.51 -8.15 0.13
C GLY A 372 5.32 -6.65 -0.12
N MET A 373 6.15 -5.82 0.49
CA MET A 373 6.17 -4.37 0.26
C MET A 373 7.55 -3.92 -0.19
N THR A 374 7.61 -3.05 -1.20
CA THR A 374 8.87 -2.49 -1.68
C THR A 374 8.72 -1.06 -2.20
N ASN A 375 9.80 -0.28 -2.17
CA ASN A 375 9.89 0.99 -2.89
C ASN A 375 10.49 0.82 -4.29
N ARG A 376 11.19 -0.30 -4.54
CA ARG A 376 12.04 -0.54 -5.70
C ARG A 376 11.71 -1.88 -6.36
N PRO A 377 10.64 -1.93 -7.18
CA PRO A 377 10.25 -3.16 -7.86
C PRO A 377 11.32 -3.64 -8.87
N ASP A 378 12.19 -2.74 -9.35
CA ASP A 378 13.30 -3.03 -10.26
C ASP A 378 14.36 -3.96 -9.65
N LEU A 379 14.54 -3.92 -8.34
CA LEU A 379 15.55 -4.72 -7.64
C LEU A 379 15.09 -6.15 -7.36
N ILE A 380 13.79 -6.43 -7.44
CA ILE A 380 13.23 -7.73 -7.06
C ILE A 380 13.54 -8.80 -8.11
N ASP A 381 13.85 -10.01 -7.65
CA ASP A 381 14.00 -11.18 -8.52
C ASP A 381 12.70 -11.47 -9.30
N GLU A 382 12.80 -11.51 -10.64
CA GLU A 382 11.70 -11.84 -11.54
C GLU A 382 11.09 -13.22 -11.26
N ALA A 383 11.84 -14.15 -10.66
CA ALA A 383 11.34 -15.46 -10.28
C ALA A 383 10.21 -15.39 -9.24
N LEU A 384 10.23 -14.41 -8.34
CA LEU A 384 9.15 -14.19 -7.36
C LEU A 384 7.92 -13.53 -7.99
N LEU A 385 8.15 -12.71 -9.01
CA LEU A 385 7.14 -11.94 -9.74
C LEU A 385 6.30 -12.79 -10.71
N ARG A 386 6.55 -14.10 -10.80
CA ARG A 386 5.78 -15.00 -11.69
C ARG A 386 4.41 -15.33 -11.09
N PRO A 387 3.34 -15.44 -11.92
CA PRO A 387 2.04 -15.91 -11.48
C PRO A 387 2.13 -17.26 -10.74
N GLY A 388 1.35 -17.42 -9.67
CA GLY A 388 1.43 -18.54 -8.73
C GLY A 388 2.30 -18.28 -7.49
N ARG A 389 3.15 -17.25 -7.51
CA ARG A 389 3.93 -16.76 -6.36
C ARG A 389 3.40 -15.40 -5.91
N LEU A 390 4.08 -14.30 -6.26
CA LEU A 390 3.56 -12.93 -6.11
C LEU A 390 2.75 -12.56 -7.37
N GLU A 391 1.53 -13.08 -7.42
CA GLU A 391 0.66 -12.94 -8.58
C GLU A 391 0.07 -11.53 -8.70
N VAL A 392 -0.44 -10.98 -7.60
CA VAL A 392 -1.05 -9.65 -7.61
C VAL A 392 0.02 -8.61 -7.33
N LYS A 393 0.35 -7.82 -8.35
CA LYS A 393 1.28 -6.68 -8.23
C LYS A 393 0.45 -5.41 -8.26
N MET A 394 0.53 -4.62 -7.20
CA MET A 394 -0.20 -3.37 -7.09
C MET A 394 0.75 -2.20 -6.89
N GLU A 395 0.65 -1.24 -7.80
CA GLU A 395 1.31 0.05 -7.65
C GLU A 395 0.45 0.95 -6.76
N ILE A 396 1.00 1.39 -5.62
CA ILE A 396 0.39 2.37 -4.73
C ILE A 396 1.02 3.72 -5.06
N GLY A 397 0.26 4.55 -5.76
CA GLY A 397 0.68 5.88 -6.19
C GLY A 397 0.50 6.95 -5.11
N LEU A 398 0.80 8.20 -5.50
CA LEU A 398 0.46 9.38 -4.71
C LEU A 398 -1.07 9.56 -4.68
N PRO A 399 -1.63 10.08 -3.57
CA PRO A 399 -3.07 10.29 -3.46
C PRO A 399 -3.58 11.41 -4.38
N ASP A 400 -4.71 11.14 -5.03
CA ASP A 400 -5.50 12.15 -5.76
C ASP A 400 -6.02 13.22 -4.79
N GLU A 401 -6.52 14.36 -5.32
CA GLU A 401 -7.05 15.46 -4.51
C GLU A 401 -8.15 15.01 -3.54
N THR A 402 -9.10 14.19 -4.01
CA THR A 402 -10.14 13.60 -3.16
C THR A 402 -9.55 12.68 -2.09
N GLY A 403 -8.49 11.94 -2.44
CA GLY A 403 -7.76 11.09 -1.52
C GLY A 403 -7.02 11.89 -0.44
N ARG A 404 -6.43 13.03 -0.79
CA ARG A 404 -5.79 13.94 0.17
C ARG A 404 -6.80 14.52 1.15
N VAL A 405 -7.99 14.90 0.69
CA VAL A 405 -9.09 15.32 1.58
C VAL A 405 -9.47 14.21 2.56
N GLN A 406 -9.60 12.96 2.10
CA GLN A 406 -9.90 11.82 2.97
C GLN A 406 -8.79 11.59 4.02
N ILE A 407 -7.52 11.62 3.60
CA ILE A 407 -6.37 11.46 4.50
C ILE A 407 -6.33 12.57 5.55
N LEU A 408 -6.46 13.84 5.14
CA LEU A 408 -6.50 14.98 6.06
C LEU A 408 -7.70 14.88 7.02
N ASN A 409 -8.87 14.45 6.55
CA ASN A 409 -10.04 14.20 7.41
C ASN A 409 -9.75 13.13 8.47
N ILE A 410 -9.06 12.04 8.11
CA ILE A 410 -8.71 10.96 9.05
C ILE A 410 -7.78 11.48 10.15
N HIS A 411 -6.72 12.22 9.78
CA HIS A 411 -5.75 12.73 10.75
C HIS A 411 -6.33 13.88 11.60
N THR A 412 -7.25 14.68 11.06
CA THR A 412 -7.92 15.78 11.79
C THR A 412 -9.15 15.32 12.59
N ALA A 413 -9.68 14.12 12.36
CA ALA A 413 -10.90 13.62 13.02
C ALA A 413 -10.79 13.68 14.56
N LYS A 414 -9.65 13.27 15.13
CA LYS A 414 -9.44 13.30 16.59
C LYS A 414 -9.39 14.73 17.13
N MET A 415 -8.78 15.65 16.39
CA MET A 415 -8.71 17.08 16.76
C MET A 415 -10.10 17.71 16.71
N LYS A 416 -10.87 17.37 15.68
CA LYS A 416 -12.25 17.83 15.50
C LYS A 416 -13.18 17.31 16.60
N GLN A 417 -13.06 16.03 16.97
CA GLN A 417 -13.81 15.44 18.08
C GLN A 417 -13.51 16.11 19.43
N SER A 418 -12.27 16.59 19.60
CA SER A 418 -11.82 17.26 20.83
C SER A 418 -12.03 18.77 20.80
N ASN A 419 -12.68 19.32 19.75
CA ASN A 419 -12.83 20.77 19.51
C ASN A 419 -11.52 21.58 19.53
N MET A 420 -10.38 20.96 19.19
CA MET A 420 -9.06 21.63 19.14
C MET A 420 -8.69 22.12 17.73
N LEU A 421 -9.61 22.01 16.77
CA LEU A 421 -9.45 22.50 15.41
C LEU A 421 -10.34 23.73 15.23
N ALA A 422 -9.74 24.87 14.89
CA ALA A 422 -10.48 26.10 14.68
C ALA A 422 -11.40 25.99 13.45
N LYS A 423 -12.48 26.77 13.46
CA LYS A 423 -13.52 26.75 12.41
C LYS A 423 -13.07 27.38 11.09
N ASP A 424 -11.93 28.06 11.09
CA ASP A 424 -11.32 28.71 9.93
C ASP A 424 -10.58 27.74 9.00
N VAL A 425 -10.32 26.51 9.44
CA VAL A 425 -9.59 25.50 8.66
C VAL A 425 -10.52 24.80 7.67
N ASP A 426 -10.35 25.07 6.38
CA ASP A 426 -10.95 24.28 5.31
C ASP A 426 -9.97 23.21 4.80
N ILE A 427 -10.35 21.95 4.96
CA ILE A 427 -9.56 20.79 4.53
C ILE A 427 -9.48 20.70 3.00
N LYS A 428 -10.51 21.21 2.29
CA LYS A 428 -10.51 21.22 0.82
C LYS A 428 -9.47 22.20 0.28
N GLU A 429 -9.39 23.38 0.88
CA GLU A 429 -8.37 24.38 0.56
C GLU A 429 -6.97 23.79 0.72
N LEU A 430 -6.69 23.18 1.88
CA LEU A 430 -5.40 22.53 2.15
C LEU A 430 -5.07 21.45 1.12
N ALA A 431 -6.05 20.64 0.70
CA ALA A 431 -5.81 19.57 -0.28
C ALA A 431 -5.45 20.09 -1.69
N VAL A 432 -5.92 21.28 -2.06
CA VAL A 432 -5.57 21.97 -3.32
C VAL A 432 -4.13 22.49 -3.28
N ASP A 433 -3.71 23.02 -2.13
CA ASP A 433 -2.37 23.58 -1.93
C ASP A 433 -1.31 22.49 -1.76
N THR A 434 -1.64 21.35 -1.14
CA THR A 434 -0.71 20.22 -0.91
C THR A 434 -0.59 19.31 -2.14
N LYS A 435 -0.28 19.86 -3.32
CA LYS A 435 -0.10 19.07 -4.55
C LYS A 435 1.08 18.10 -4.41
N ASN A 436 0.89 16.84 -4.82
CA ASN A 436 1.90 15.76 -4.76
C ASN A 436 2.40 15.36 -3.36
N TYR A 437 1.74 15.79 -2.28
CA TYR A 437 2.05 15.28 -0.96
C TYR A 437 1.65 13.80 -0.84
N SER A 438 2.54 12.99 -0.32
CA SER A 438 2.29 11.61 0.09
C SER A 438 1.50 11.56 1.41
N GLY A 439 0.92 10.41 1.73
CA GLY A 439 0.15 10.25 2.97
C GLY A 439 0.97 10.58 4.23
N ALA A 440 2.25 10.18 4.27
CA ALA A 440 3.15 10.49 5.37
C ALA A 440 3.50 11.98 5.46
N GLU A 441 3.57 12.69 4.33
CA GLU A 441 3.82 14.15 4.32
C GLU A 441 2.58 14.93 4.75
N LEU A 442 1.37 14.47 4.39
CA LEU A 442 0.11 15.05 4.89
C LEU A 442 -0.04 14.84 6.40
N GLU A 443 0.29 13.65 6.91
CA GLU A 443 0.37 13.41 8.35
C GLU A 443 1.40 14.33 9.01
N GLY A 444 2.57 14.45 8.39
CA GLY A 444 3.60 15.41 8.78
C GLY A 444 3.03 16.82 8.88
N LEU A 445 2.27 17.28 7.88
CA LEU A 445 1.72 18.64 7.82
C LEU A 445 0.81 18.93 9.01
N VAL A 446 -0.08 17.98 9.32
CA VAL A 446 -0.95 18.08 10.50
C VAL A 446 -0.12 18.11 11.80
N ARG A 447 0.92 17.28 11.89
CA ARG A 447 1.81 17.24 13.07
C ARG A 447 2.64 18.51 13.23
N ALA A 448 3.13 19.10 12.14
CA ALA A 448 3.86 20.36 12.17
C ALA A 448 2.94 21.52 12.57
N ALA A 449 1.72 21.59 12.01
CA ALA A 449 0.73 22.59 12.41
C ALA A 449 0.38 22.49 13.91
N GLN A 450 0.23 21.25 14.43
CA GLN A 450 0.05 21.02 15.87
C GLN A 450 1.25 21.53 16.69
N SER A 451 2.47 21.24 16.24
CA SER A 451 3.70 21.70 16.91
C SER A 451 3.80 23.24 16.91
N THR A 452 3.49 23.89 15.79
CA THR A 452 3.46 25.34 15.64
C THR A 452 2.43 25.97 16.57
N ALA A 453 1.22 25.40 16.61
CA ALA A 453 0.18 25.83 17.53
C ALA A 453 0.62 25.68 19.00
N MET A 454 1.21 24.54 19.38
CA MET A 454 1.75 24.35 20.73
C MET A 454 2.84 25.38 21.06
N ASN A 455 3.73 25.66 20.11
CA ASN A 455 4.81 26.64 20.28
C ASN A 455 4.30 28.07 20.48
N ARG A 456 3.16 28.45 19.89
CA ARG A 456 2.53 29.77 20.14
C ARG A 456 2.19 30.01 21.62
N HIS A 457 1.89 28.95 22.37
CA HIS A 457 1.50 29.03 23.78
C HIS A 457 2.66 28.76 24.76
N ILE A 458 3.81 28.29 24.26
CA ILE A 458 5.03 28.12 25.05
C ILE A 458 5.81 29.44 25.00
N LYS A 459 5.82 30.20 26.09
CA LYS A 459 6.68 31.39 26.20
C LYS A 459 8.13 30.93 26.31
N ALA A 460 8.94 31.20 25.30
CA ALA A 460 10.39 31.02 25.33
C ALA A 460 11.04 32.09 26.24
N SER A 461 10.84 31.96 27.55
CA SER A 461 11.66 32.60 28.59
C SER A 461 12.59 31.54 29.18
N THR A 462 13.68 31.94 29.86
CA THR A 462 14.77 31.07 30.37
C THR A 462 14.32 29.87 31.24
N LYS A 463 13.05 29.80 31.62
CA LYS A 463 12.34 28.59 32.10
C LYS A 463 11.10 28.34 31.25
N VAL A 464 10.90 27.09 30.82
CA VAL A 464 9.69 26.64 30.14
C VAL A 464 8.56 26.58 31.17
N GLU A 465 7.84 27.69 31.34
CA GLU A 465 6.60 27.73 32.13
C GLU A 465 5.42 27.52 31.19
N VAL A 466 4.73 26.38 31.34
CA VAL A 466 3.50 26.09 30.60
C VAL A 466 2.34 26.70 31.37
N ASP A 467 1.73 27.73 30.80
CA ASP A 467 0.55 28.38 31.34
C ASP A 467 -0.67 27.45 31.12
N THR A 468 -1.00 26.64 32.13
CA THR A 468 -1.99 25.55 32.01
C THR A 468 -3.39 26.03 31.59
N GLU A 469 -3.77 27.25 31.93
CA GLU A 469 -5.04 27.86 31.51
C GLU A 469 -5.05 28.19 30.01
N LYS A 470 -3.93 28.66 29.45
CA LYS A 470 -3.80 28.95 28.01
C LYS A 470 -3.66 27.69 27.18
N ALA A 471 -3.13 26.61 27.77
CA ALA A 471 -3.03 25.31 27.11
C ALA A 471 -4.41 24.66 26.89
N GLN A 472 -5.40 24.95 27.75
CA GLN A 472 -6.77 24.45 27.59
C GLN A 472 -7.55 25.14 26.45
N MET A 473 -7.13 26.34 26.04
CA MET A 473 -7.70 27.09 24.91
C MET A 473 -6.94 26.88 23.60
N LEU A 474 -6.08 25.86 23.52
CA LEU A 474 -5.26 25.60 22.35
C LEU A 474 -6.14 25.12 21.18
N GLU A 475 -6.20 25.94 20.13
CA GLU A 475 -6.82 25.59 18.86
C GLU A 475 -5.81 25.74 17.72
N VAL A 476 -5.78 24.75 16.83
CA VAL A 476 -4.99 24.79 15.59
C VAL A 476 -5.75 25.58 14.54
N SER A 477 -5.13 26.66 14.08
CA SER A 477 -5.71 27.66 13.16
C SER A 477 -5.23 27.47 11.72
N ARG A 478 -5.91 28.11 10.76
CA ARG A 478 -5.50 28.12 9.35
C ARG A 478 -4.08 28.68 9.17
N SER A 479 -3.70 29.69 9.96
CA SER A 479 -2.35 30.26 9.91
C SER A 479 -1.25 29.27 10.29
N ASP A 480 -1.53 28.33 11.19
CA ASP A 480 -0.53 27.31 11.60
C ASP A 480 -0.26 26.34 10.44
N PHE A 481 -1.30 25.92 9.71
CA PHE A 481 -1.15 25.06 8.54
C PHE A 481 -0.37 25.76 7.41
N LEU A 482 -0.67 27.02 7.12
CA LEU A 482 0.05 27.79 6.10
C LEU A 482 1.51 28.06 6.49
N ALA A 483 1.77 28.33 7.76
CA ALA A 483 3.14 28.49 8.26
C ALA A 483 3.95 27.20 8.10
N SER A 484 3.37 26.05 8.46
CA SER A 484 4.04 24.76 8.33
C SER A 484 4.20 24.29 6.88
N LEU A 485 3.27 24.63 5.98
CA LEU A 485 3.41 24.37 4.54
C LEU A 485 4.62 25.12 3.96
N ASN A 486 4.82 26.38 4.35
CA ASN A 486 5.87 27.23 3.80
C ASN A 486 7.26 26.91 4.39
N ASN A 487 7.34 26.58 5.68
CA ASN A 487 8.63 26.50 6.40
C ASN A 487 9.07 25.09 6.76
N ASP A 488 8.15 24.22 7.21
CA ASP A 488 8.52 22.98 7.89
C ASP A 488 8.56 21.78 6.94
N ILE A 489 7.56 21.65 6.07
CA ILE A 489 7.36 20.42 5.29
C ILE A 489 7.36 20.70 3.81
N LYS A 490 8.45 20.28 3.18
CA LYS A 490 8.63 20.30 1.73
C LYS A 490 8.25 18.94 1.15
N PRO A 491 7.58 18.90 -0.01
CA PRO A 491 7.27 17.64 -0.67
C PRO A 491 8.56 16.98 -1.17
N ALA A 492 8.76 15.70 -0.85
CA ALA A 492 9.86 14.90 -1.37
C ALA A 492 9.69 14.63 -2.87
N PHE A 493 8.44 14.53 -3.34
CA PHE A 493 8.09 14.42 -4.75
C PHE A 493 7.56 15.76 -5.29
N GLY A 494 8.37 16.42 -6.14
CA GLY A 494 7.94 17.59 -6.90
C GLY A 494 8.72 18.86 -6.62
N THR A 495 7.99 19.98 -6.65
CA THR A 495 8.51 21.35 -6.70
C THR A 495 9.02 21.83 -5.35
N ASN A 496 10.35 21.82 -5.15
CA ASN A 496 10.96 22.68 -4.15
C ASN A 496 10.81 24.14 -4.63
N GLN A 497 9.91 24.90 -4.00
CA GLN A 497 9.70 26.32 -4.33
C GLN A 497 11.01 27.14 -4.21
N GLU A 498 11.89 26.74 -3.28
CA GLU A 498 13.25 27.29 -3.15
C GLU A 498 14.11 27.06 -4.40
N ASP A 499 14.04 25.89 -5.02
CA ASP A 499 14.79 25.62 -6.26
C ASP A 499 14.35 26.61 -7.35
N TYR A 500 13.05 26.91 -7.48
CA TYR A 500 12.54 27.87 -8.48
C TYR A 500 12.99 29.30 -8.20
N SER A 501 12.96 29.74 -6.94
CA SER A 501 13.42 31.07 -6.56
C SER A 501 14.89 31.31 -6.92
N SER A 502 15.72 30.24 -6.94
CA SER A 502 17.12 30.34 -7.37
C SER A 502 17.28 30.61 -8.87
N TYR A 503 16.36 30.12 -9.71
CA TYR A 503 16.39 30.38 -11.16
C TYR A 503 15.75 31.73 -11.53
N ILE A 504 14.80 32.20 -10.72
CA ILE A 504 14.09 33.48 -10.93
C ILE A 504 14.47 34.47 -9.80
N MET A 505 15.71 34.97 -9.82
CA MET A 505 16.21 35.88 -8.77
C MET A 505 15.53 37.26 -8.77
N ASN A 506 15.32 37.84 -9.96
CA ASN A 506 14.88 39.23 -10.14
C ASN A 506 13.48 39.34 -10.78
N GLY A 507 12.69 38.26 -10.73
CA GLY A 507 11.44 38.16 -11.48
C GLY A 507 11.64 38.15 -12.99
N ILE A 508 10.53 38.17 -13.73
CA ILE A 508 10.52 38.30 -15.19
C ILE A 508 10.17 39.73 -15.58
N VAL A 509 11.11 40.40 -16.25
CA VAL A 509 10.93 41.76 -16.73
C VAL A 509 10.33 41.74 -18.13
N LYS A 510 9.14 42.30 -18.28
CA LYS A 510 8.44 42.45 -19.56
C LYS A 510 8.90 43.70 -20.30
N TRP A 511 10.13 43.67 -20.81
CA TRP A 511 10.75 44.82 -21.49
C TRP A 511 10.35 44.99 -22.96
N SER A 512 9.61 44.02 -23.52
CA SER A 512 9.04 44.13 -24.87
C SER A 512 7.81 43.24 -25.01
N ASN A 513 6.99 43.54 -26.01
CA ASN A 513 5.85 42.70 -26.40
C ASN A 513 6.29 41.27 -26.76
N ALA A 514 7.50 41.09 -27.29
CA ALA A 514 8.04 39.76 -27.60
C ALA A 514 8.10 38.83 -26.37
N VAL A 515 8.39 39.36 -25.18
CA VAL A 515 8.39 38.54 -23.94
C VAL A 515 6.97 38.11 -23.57
N SER A 516 5.99 38.99 -23.76
CA SER A 516 4.58 38.67 -23.53
C SER A 516 4.06 37.65 -24.55
N ASP A 517 4.47 37.77 -25.81
CA ASP A 517 4.13 36.82 -26.87
C ASP A 517 4.71 35.43 -26.57
N ILE A 518 5.98 35.36 -26.13
CA ILE A 518 6.63 34.10 -25.73
C ILE A 518 5.90 33.43 -24.55
N LEU A 519 5.48 34.21 -23.56
CA LEU A 519 4.69 33.67 -22.43
C LEU A 519 3.30 33.22 -22.89
N GLY A 520 2.68 33.94 -23.84
CA GLY A 520 1.43 33.56 -24.48
C GLY A 520 1.55 32.24 -25.25
N ASP A 521 2.60 32.07 -26.04
CA ASP A 521 2.91 30.83 -26.75
C ASP A 521 3.16 29.68 -25.77
N GLY A 522 3.87 29.95 -24.66
CA GLY A 522 4.06 29.01 -23.56
C GLY A 522 2.74 28.53 -22.97
N GLU A 523 1.81 29.43 -22.68
CA GLU A 523 0.48 29.11 -22.15
C GLU A 523 -0.34 28.28 -23.16
N LEU A 524 -0.28 28.60 -24.46
CA LEU A 524 -0.94 27.81 -25.50
C LEU A 524 -0.43 26.36 -25.53
N LEU A 525 0.88 26.15 -25.37
CA LEU A 525 1.50 24.83 -25.33
C LEU A 525 1.13 24.06 -24.06
N VAL A 526 1.07 24.74 -22.91
CA VAL A 526 0.56 24.18 -21.65
C VAL A 526 -0.89 23.71 -21.83
N GLN A 527 -1.75 24.54 -22.44
CA GLN A 527 -3.14 24.19 -22.71
C GLN A 527 -3.26 23.03 -23.70
N GLN A 528 -2.39 22.96 -24.71
CA GLN A 528 -2.31 21.83 -25.62
C GLN A 528 -2.03 20.53 -24.86
N THR A 529 -1.06 20.53 -23.94
CA THR A 529 -0.77 19.36 -23.09
C THR A 529 -1.98 19.01 -22.20
N LYS A 530 -2.62 20.01 -21.55
CA LYS A 530 -3.79 19.81 -20.67
C LYS A 530 -4.99 19.23 -21.40
N ASN A 531 -5.33 19.73 -22.59
CA ASN A 531 -6.60 19.44 -23.26
C ASN A 531 -6.50 18.33 -24.31
N SER A 532 -5.35 18.16 -24.97
CA SER A 532 -5.21 17.16 -26.03
C SER A 532 -5.09 15.73 -25.46
N GLU A 533 -5.86 14.80 -26.01
CA GLU A 533 -5.68 13.36 -25.79
C GLU A 533 -4.79 12.70 -26.86
N ARG A 534 -4.69 13.31 -28.04
CA ARG A 534 -3.92 12.78 -29.17
C ARG A 534 -2.41 12.99 -29.01
N THR A 535 -2.02 14.08 -28.36
CA THR A 535 -0.63 14.46 -28.14
C THR A 535 -0.34 14.48 -26.64
N PRO A 536 -0.10 13.31 -26.00
CA PRO A 536 0.20 13.23 -24.58
C PRO A 536 1.60 13.76 -24.23
N LEU A 537 2.46 13.91 -25.24
CA LEU A 537 3.81 14.45 -25.12
C LEU A 537 3.92 15.70 -25.99
N VAL A 538 4.36 16.81 -25.39
CA VAL A 538 4.68 18.05 -26.10
C VAL A 538 6.10 18.45 -25.71
N THR A 539 6.96 18.67 -26.71
CA THR A 539 8.36 19.02 -26.52
C THR A 539 8.64 20.38 -27.16
N VAL A 540 9.19 21.30 -26.36
CA VAL A 540 9.42 22.71 -26.73
C VAL A 540 10.88 23.04 -26.52
N LEU A 541 11.54 23.63 -27.50
CA LEU A 541 12.90 24.13 -27.37
C LEU A 541 12.91 25.66 -27.31
N LEU A 542 13.44 26.22 -26.23
CA LEU A 542 13.70 27.63 -26.07
C LEU A 542 15.13 27.93 -26.53
N GLU A 543 15.26 28.60 -27.68
CA GLU A 543 16.55 28.98 -28.25
C GLU A 543 16.78 30.49 -28.13
N GLY A 544 18.04 30.90 -28.11
CA GLY A 544 18.40 32.32 -28.13
C GLY A 544 19.84 32.55 -27.69
N PRO A 545 20.36 33.78 -27.79
CA PRO A 545 21.74 34.10 -27.42
C PRO A 545 22.00 33.81 -25.92
N PRO A 546 23.26 33.56 -25.53
CA PRO A 546 23.59 33.36 -24.12
C PRO A 546 23.22 34.60 -23.29
N HIS A 547 22.87 34.40 -22.02
CA HIS A 547 22.46 35.48 -21.10
C HIS A 547 21.12 36.18 -21.42
N SER A 548 20.29 35.64 -22.31
CA SER A 548 18.95 36.20 -22.61
C SER A 548 17.86 35.85 -21.58
N GLY A 549 18.14 34.96 -20.61
CA GLY A 549 17.17 34.60 -19.56
C GLY A 549 16.27 33.40 -19.92
N LYS A 550 16.71 32.53 -20.83
CA LYS A 550 15.94 31.35 -21.29
C LYS A 550 15.50 30.43 -20.16
N THR A 551 16.41 30.06 -19.27
CA THR A 551 16.13 29.22 -18.09
C THR A 551 15.07 29.85 -17.19
N ALA A 552 15.13 31.17 -16.98
CA ALA A 552 14.16 31.88 -16.15
C ALA A 552 12.77 31.91 -16.81
N LEU A 553 12.69 32.10 -18.14
CA LEU A 553 11.44 32.00 -18.89
C LEU A 553 10.88 30.57 -18.89
N ALA A 554 11.72 29.55 -19.04
CA ALA A 554 11.32 28.14 -18.97
C ALA A 554 10.74 27.82 -17.59
N ALA A 555 11.42 28.25 -16.53
CA ALA A 555 10.95 28.08 -15.16
C ALA A 555 9.62 28.84 -14.93
N LYS A 556 9.44 30.02 -15.53
CA LYS A 556 8.21 30.79 -15.43
C LYS A 556 7.03 30.12 -16.13
N ILE A 557 7.21 29.65 -17.36
CA ILE A 557 6.18 28.89 -18.11
C ILE A 557 5.80 27.63 -17.32
N ALA A 558 6.80 26.96 -16.73
CA ALA A 558 6.57 25.78 -15.92
C ALA A 558 5.77 26.11 -14.64
N GLU A 559 6.09 27.21 -13.95
CA GLU A 559 5.33 27.70 -12.78
C GLU A 559 3.88 28.07 -13.13
N ASP A 560 3.69 28.85 -14.19
CA ASP A 560 2.37 29.31 -14.66
C ASP A 560 1.49 28.14 -15.13
N SER A 561 2.11 27.02 -15.55
CA SER A 561 1.38 25.80 -15.91
C SER A 561 0.56 25.21 -14.76
N GLN A 562 0.98 25.47 -13.51
CA GLN A 562 0.41 24.90 -12.28
C GLN A 562 0.29 23.38 -12.29
N PHE A 563 1.13 22.69 -13.08
CA PHE A 563 1.16 21.24 -13.09
C PHE A 563 1.54 20.69 -11.72
N PRO A 564 0.95 19.55 -11.31
CA PRO A 564 1.29 18.91 -10.06
C PRO A 564 2.79 18.64 -9.95
N PHE A 565 3.39 18.03 -10.98
CA PHE A 565 4.82 17.70 -10.99
C PHE A 565 5.59 18.61 -11.93
N ILE A 566 6.50 19.41 -11.37
CA ILE A 566 7.45 20.19 -12.15
C ILE A 566 8.86 19.89 -11.64
N LYS A 567 9.78 19.56 -12.55
CA LYS A 567 11.18 19.30 -12.21
C LYS A 567 12.13 19.93 -13.21
N ILE A 568 13.11 20.67 -12.70
CA ILE A 568 14.21 21.23 -13.48
C ILE A 568 15.40 20.27 -13.42
N CYS A 569 15.79 19.77 -14.58
CA CYS A 569 17.02 19.03 -14.85
C CYS A 569 18.11 20.02 -15.23
N SER A 570 18.86 20.49 -14.23
CA SER A 570 20.00 21.39 -14.41
C SER A 570 21.33 20.62 -14.31
N PRO A 571 22.33 20.97 -15.15
CA PRO A 571 23.70 20.46 -15.02
C PRO A 571 24.32 20.71 -13.63
N ASP A 572 23.87 21.74 -12.91
CA ASP A 572 24.45 22.14 -11.63
C ASP A 572 24.26 21.07 -10.54
N LYS A 573 23.21 20.25 -10.65
CA LYS A 573 22.96 19.11 -9.75
C LYS A 573 23.75 17.85 -10.14
N MET A 574 24.41 17.85 -11.29
CA MET A 574 25.11 16.69 -11.88
C MET A 574 26.61 16.95 -12.08
N ILE A 575 27.17 17.89 -11.33
CA ILE A 575 28.60 18.23 -11.39
C ILE A 575 29.42 17.04 -10.89
N GLY A 576 30.43 16.63 -11.67
CA GLY A 576 31.33 15.53 -11.34
C GLY A 576 30.76 14.13 -11.60
N TYR A 577 29.56 14.02 -12.17
CA TYR A 577 28.98 12.74 -12.53
C TYR A 577 29.66 12.17 -13.79
N SER A 578 29.87 10.85 -13.80
CA SER A 578 30.17 10.13 -15.05
C SER A 578 28.98 10.20 -16.01
N GLU A 579 29.23 9.93 -17.29
CA GLU A 579 28.17 9.89 -18.32
C GLU A 579 27.05 8.91 -17.93
N THR A 580 27.41 7.76 -17.37
CA THR A 580 26.45 6.74 -16.89
C THR A 580 25.61 7.25 -15.72
N ALA A 581 26.22 7.93 -14.76
CA ALA A 581 25.52 8.51 -13.61
C ALA A 581 24.58 9.66 -14.05
N LYS A 582 25.00 10.50 -15.02
CA LYS A 582 24.14 11.52 -15.64
C LYS A 582 22.92 10.88 -16.30
N CYS A 583 23.12 9.84 -17.12
CA CYS A 583 22.01 9.12 -17.76
C CYS A 583 21.05 8.51 -16.74
N GLN A 584 21.55 7.93 -15.64
CA GLN A 584 20.71 7.39 -14.57
C GLN A 584 19.92 8.50 -13.85
N ALA A 585 20.54 9.65 -13.59
CA ALA A 585 19.87 10.78 -12.96
C ALA A 585 18.75 11.36 -13.86
N ILE A 586 19.03 11.54 -15.16
CA ILE A 586 18.03 11.98 -16.14
C ILE A 586 16.91 10.96 -16.23
N LYS A 587 17.23 9.66 -16.39
CA LYS A 587 16.24 8.58 -16.43
C LYS A 587 15.32 8.59 -15.22
N LYS A 588 15.87 8.78 -14.02
CA LYS A 588 15.10 8.88 -12.77
C LYS A 588 14.12 10.06 -12.80
N ILE A 589 14.55 11.23 -13.26
CA ILE A 589 13.67 12.42 -13.37
C ILE A 589 12.48 12.15 -14.29
N PHE A 590 12.72 11.50 -15.44
CA PHE A 590 11.65 11.13 -16.36
C PHE A 590 10.74 10.03 -15.81
N GLU A 591 11.29 9.02 -15.13
CA GLU A 591 10.50 7.99 -14.45
C GLU A 591 9.61 8.55 -13.36
N ASP A 592 10.09 9.54 -12.60
CA ASP A 592 9.28 10.24 -11.60
C ASP A 592 8.22 11.14 -12.26
N ALA A 593 8.53 11.80 -13.38
CA ALA A 593 7.55 12.56 -14.16
C ALA A 593 6.43 11.65 -14.69
N TYR A 594 6.79 10.44 -15.16
CA TYR A 594 5.81 9.46 -15.63
C TYR A 594 4.88 8.97 -14.54
N LYS A 595 5.11 9.18 -13.24
CA LYS A 595 4.16 8.78 -12.18
C LYS A 595 3.00 9.75 -12.03
N SER A 596 3.18 11.01 -12.42
CA SER A 596 2.15 12.05 -12.30
C SER A 596 1.20 12.05 -13.50
N GLN A 597 -0.04 12.49 -13.29
CA GLN A 597 -1.03 12.64 -14.38
C GLN A 597 -0.65 13.78 -15.34
N LEU A 598 -0.17 14.89 -14.79
CA LEU A 598 0.31 16.07 -15.51
C LEU A 598 1.69 16.42 -14.99
N SER A 599 2.67 16.50 -15.89
CA SER A 599 4.06 16.77 -15.52
C SER A 599 4.73 17.74 -16.50
N CYS A 600 5.58 18.62 -15.98
CA CYS A 600 6.50 19.45 -16.76
C CYS A 600 7.94 19.15 -16.36
N VAL A 601 8.77 18.82 -17.33
CA VAL A 601 10.21 18.64 -17.13
C VAL A 601 10.94 19.72 -17.90
N VAL A 602 11.73 20.52 -17.19
CA VAL A 602 12.60 21.52 -17.81
C VAL A 602 14.00 20.94 -17.91
N VAL A 603 14.54 20.83 -19.12
CA VAL A 603 15.92 20.42 -19.39
C VAL A 603 16.73 21.67 -19.67
N ASP A 604 17.50 22.09 -18.67
CA ASP A 604 18.27 23.33 -18.71
C ASP A 604 19.64 23.15 -19.37
N ASP A 605 20.10 24.16 -20.09
CA ASP A 605 21.36 24.23 -20.84
C ASP A 605 21.81 22.87 -21.43
N ILE A 606 21.10 22.40 -22.47
CA ILE A 606 21.33 21.08 -23.10
C ILE A 606 22.80 20.90 -23.51
N GLU A 607 23.44 21.93 -24.07
CA GLU A 607 24.85 21.88 -24.44
C GLU A 607 25.79 21.56 -23.26
N ARG A 608 25.44 21.99 -22.05
CA ARG A 608 26.23 21.78 -20.84
C ARG A 608 25.94 20.40 -20.23
N LEU A 609 24.72 19.88 -20.37
CA LEU A 609 24.42 18.49 -20.01
C LEU A 609 25.21 17.49 -20.87
N LEU A 610 25.38 17.80 -22.16
CA LEU A 610 26.14 17.00 -23.13
C LEU A 610 27.66 17.17 -23.02
N ASP A 611 28.15 18.02 -22.11
CA ASP A 611 29.56 18.40 -21.99
C ASP A 611 30.17 18.89 -23.33
N PHE A 612 29.39 19.61 -24.14
CA PHE A 612 29.83 20.01 -25.47
C PHE A 612 30.95 21.06 -25.40
N VAL A 613 32.02 20.81 -26.14
CA VAL A 613 33.15 21.74 -26.32
C VAL A 613 33.33 22.05 -27.81
N PRO A 614 33.42 23.33 -28.21
CA PRO A 614 33.56 23.71 -29.62
C PRO A 614 34.96 23.44 -30.20
N ILE A 615 36.00 23.34 -29.37
CA ILE A 615 37.38 23.05 -29.80
C ILE A 615 37.53 21.55 -30.03
N GLY A 616 37.33 21.13 -31.27
CA GLY A 616 37.18 19.72 -31.66
C GLY A 616 35.87 19.18 -31.07
N PRO A 617 34.80 18.97 -31.87
CA PRO A 617 33.46 18.71 -31.35
C PRO A 617 33.45 17.43 -30.51
N ARG A 618 33.63 17.60 -29.21
CA ARG A 618 33.59 16.55 -28.19
C ARG A 618 32.33 16.75 -27.38
N PHE A 619 31.56 15.69 -27.23
CA PHE A 619 30.33 15.65 -26.46
C PHE A 619 30.09 14.22 -25.98
N SER A 620 29.28 14.08 -24.94
CA SER A 620 28.89 12.77 -24.43
C SER A 620 27.80 12.17 -25.30
N ASN A 621 28.17 11.24 -26.19
CA ASN A 621 27.20 10.56 -27.06
C ASN A 621 26.23 9.70 -26.25
N LEU A 622 26.66 9.12 -25.13
CA LEU A 622 25.78 8.31 -24.28
C LEU A 622 24.59 9.13 -23.75
N VAL A 623 24.87 10.34 -23.27
CA VAL A 623 23.83 11.27 -22.77
C VAL A 623 22.95 11.76 -23.92
N LEU A 624 23.53 12.06 -25.08
CA LEU A 624 22.80 12.46 -26.29
C LEU A 624 21.76 11.41 -26.70
N GLN A 625 22.18 10.15 -26.86
CA GLN A 625 21.28 9.07 -27.26
C GLN A 625 20.18 8.82 -26.23
N ALA A 626 20.54 8.84 -24.94
CA ALA A 626 19.55 8.70 -23.88
C ALA A 626 18.48 9.81 -23.94
N LEU A 627 18.90 11.05 -24.17
CA LEU A 627 17.98 12.21 -24.23
C LEU A 627 17.10 12.16 -25.47
N LEU A 628 17.64 11.78 -26.64
CA LEU A 628 16.85 11.59 -27.87
C LEU A 628 15.75 10.53 -27.69
N VAL A 629 16.05 9.42 -27.01
CA VAL A 629 15.07 8.38 -26.70
C VAL A 629 14.00 8.92 -25.74
N LEU A 630 14.40 9.67 -24.71
CA LEU A 630 13.48 10.22 -23.71
C LEU A 630 12.55 11.30 -24.28
N LEU A 631 13.04 12.14 -25.20
CA LEU A 631 12.24 13.16 -25.89
C LEU A 631 11.17 12.56 -26.82
N LYS A 632 11.36 11.33 -27.30
CA LYS A 632 10.40 10.64 -28.19
C LYS A 632 9.51 9.63 -27.47
N LYS A 633 9.85 9.25 -26.24
CA LYS A 633 9.13 8.21 -25.49
C LYS A 633 7.79 8.77 -24.98
N PRO A 634 6.64 8.24 -25.44
CA PRO A 634 5.35 8.68 -24.92
C PRO A 634 5.15 8.20 -23.47
N PRO A 635 4.48 9.00 -22.62
CA PRO A 635 4.11 8.58 -21.28
C PRO A 635 3.07 7.43 -21.32
N PRO A 636 2.93 6.66 -20.22
CA PRO A 636 1.86 5.67 -20.08
C PRO A 636 0.46 6.27 -20.27
N ARG A 637 -0.53 5.43 -20.61
CA ARG A 637 -1.91 5.87 -20.90
C ARG A 637 -2.48 6.72 -19.77
N GLY A 638 -3.16 7.82 -20.14
CA GLY A 638 -3.80 8.73 -19.20
C GLY A 638 -2.84 9.73 -18.52
N ARG A 639 -1.54 9.68 -18.82
CA ARG A 639 -0.54 10.62 -18.30
C ARG A 639 -0.03 11.53 -19.41
N LYS A 640 0.31 12.77 -19.05
CA LYS A 640 0.65 13.86 -19.97
C LYS A 640 1.95 14.53 -19.51
N LEU A 641 2.81 14.82 -20.48
CA LEU A 641 4.16 15.33 -20.24
C LEU A 641 4.47 16.52 -21.16
N LEU A 642 4.87 17.63 -20.56
CA LEU A 642 5.46 18.78 -21.24
C LEU A 642 6.98 18.77 -20.98
N ILE A 643 7.78 18.87 -22.03
CA ILE A 643 9.24 18.99 -21.91
C ILE A 643 9.65 20.35 -22.46
N LEU A 644 10.32 21.15 -21.64
CA LEU A 644 10.91 22.43 -22.03
C LEU A 644 12.43 22.30 -22.05
N GLY A 645 13.05 22.33 -23.23
CA GLY A 645 14.50 22.36 -23.39
C GLY A 645 15.00 23.79 -23.54
N THR A 646 16.16 24.13 -22.99
CA THR A 646 16.82 25.42 -23.28
C THR A 646 18.17 25.20 -23.94
N THR A 647 18.49 26.01 -24.95
CA THR A 647 19.82 26.02 -25.56
C THR A 647 20.26 27.44 -25.95
N SER A 648 21.57 27.70 -25.82
CA SER A 648 22.19 28.92 -26.33
C SER A 648 22.73 28.78 -27.75
N ARG A 649 22.85 27.57 -28.28
CA ARG A 649 23.41 27.31 -29.61
C ARG A 649 22.56 26.31 -30.39
N LYS A 650 21.62 26.83 -31.17
CA LYS A 650 20.78 26.06 -32.08
C LYS A 650 21.58 25.24 -33.09
N ASP A 651 22.61 25.85 -33.66
CA ASP A 651 23.39 25.28 -34.77
C ASP A 651 23.99 23.90 -34.40
N VAL A 652 24.49 23.79 -33.17
CA VAL A 652 25.05 22.53 -32.64
C VAL A 652 23.97 21.45 -32.50
N LEU A 653 22.78 21.80 -32.00
CA LEU A 653 21.67 20.85 -31.85
C LEU A 653 21.11 20.40 -33.21
N GLN A 654 21.20 21.26 -34.22
CA GLN A 654 20.81 20.93 -35.59
C GLN A 654 21.77 19.89 -36.20
N GLU A 655 23.08 20.07 -36.03
CA GLU A 655 24.07 19.07 -36.48
C GLU A 655 23.93 17.72 -35.76
N MET A 656 23.51 17.73 -34.49
CA MET A 656 23.27 16.51 -33.69
C MET A 656 21.93 15.82 -34.00
N GLY A 657 21.06 16.40 -34.84
CA GLY A 657 19.72 15.85 -35.13
C GLY A 657 18.76 15.89 -33.94
N MET A 658 19.04 16.70 -32.92
CA MET A 658 18.17 16.82 -31.73
C MET A 658 16.99 17.75 -32.00
N LEU A 659 17.15 18.74 -32.87
CA LEU A 659 16.10 19.71 -33.21
C LEU A 659 14.83 19.02 -33.72
N ASP A 660 14.98 17.99 -34.56
CA ASP A 660 13.86 17.20 -35.12
C ASP A 660 13.09 16.38 -34.06
N SER A 661 13.64 16.24 -32.85
CA SER A 661 12.97 15.58 -31.73
C SER A 661 12.07 16.52 -30.93
N PHE A 662 12.21 17.84 -31.12
CA PHE A 662 11.34 18.83 -30.53
C PHE A 662 10.14 19.12 -31.44
N SER A 663 8.96 19.28 -30.84
CA SER A 663 7.71 19.53 -31.58
C SER A 663 7.66 20.97 -32.08
N THR A 664 8.17 21.91 -31.28
CA THR A 664 8.23 23.33 -31.61
C THR A 664 9.46 23.98 -31.00
N THR A 665 9.89 25.09 -31.60
CA THR A 665 11.01 25.90 -31.15
C THR A 665 10.55 27.34 -30.95
N ILE A 666 10.80 27.93 -29.78
CA ILE A 666 10.50 29.34 -29.50
C ILE A 666 11.82 30.11 -29.42
N HIS A 667 11.91 31.18 -30.21
CA HIS A 667 13.10 32.03 -30.25
C HIS A 667 12.98 33.18 -29.25
N ILE A 668 13.97 33.31 -28.36
CA ILE A 668 14.05 34.37 -27.36
C ILE A 668 15.03 35.44 -27.86
N PRO A 669 14.53 36.62 -28.28
CA PRO A 669 15.37 37.68 -28.82
C PRO A 669 16.18 38.37 -27.71
N SER A 670 17.38 38.85 -28.04
CA SER A 670 18.10 39.83 -27.23
C SER A 670 17.52 41.24 -27.41
N ILE A 671 17.86 42.16 -26.51
CA ILE A 671 17.47 43.56 -26.59
C ILE A 671 18.19 44.18 -27.79
N CYS A 672 17.42 44.44 -28.86
CA CYS A 672 17.96 44.95 -30.12
C CYS A 672 17.79 46.48 -30.30
N ARG A 673 16.71 47.04 -29.74
CA ARG A 673 16.33 48.45 -29.90
C ARG A 673 16.65 49.25 -28.66
N GLY A 674 17.06 50.50 -28.85
CA GLY A 674 17.29 51.44 -27.75
C GLY A 674 16.06 51.70 -26.89
N GLU A 675 14.87 51.72 -27.48
CA GLU A 675 13.59 51.89 -26.78
C GLU A 675 13.36 50.76 -25.76
N HIS A 676 13.49 49.51 -26.23
CA HIS A 676 13.38 48.31 -25.39
C HIS A 676 14.43 48.28 -24.26
N LEU A 677 15.62 48.85 -24.50
CA LEU A 677 16.65 48.97 -23.47
C LEU A 677 16.24 49.95 -22.37
N ILE A 678 15.65 51.08 -22.74
CA ILE A 678 15.18 52.09 -21.77
C ILE A 678 14.01 51.53 -20.96
N GLU A 679 13.07 50.84 -21.60
CA GLU A 679 11.96 50.17 -20.92
C GLU A 679 12.47 49.08 -19.95
N ALA A 680 13.47 48.29 -20.35
CA ALA A 680 14.12 47.34 -19.44
C ALA A 680 14.78 48.03 -18.24
N LEU A 681 15.48 49.15 -18.45
CA LEU A 681 16.11 49.95 -17.38
C LEU A 681 15.07 50.64 -16.48
N GLU A 682 13.90 50.95 -17.03
CA GLU A 682 12.79 51.50 -16.30
C GLU A 682 12.26 50.49 -15.27
N LEU A 683 11.96 49.28 -15.74
CA LEU A 683 11.41 48.18 -14.97
C LEU A 683 12.41 47.60 -13.96
N LEU A 684 13.71 47.51 -14.32
CA LEU A 684 14.75 47.00 -13.42
C LEU A 684 15.14 47.98 -12.31
N GLY A 685 14.84 49.27 -12.48
CA GLY A 685 15.27 50.31 -11.55
C GLY A 685 16.79 50.57 -11.59
N GLY A 686 17.28 51.34 -10.62
CA GLY A 686 18.70 51.65 -10.44
C GLY A 686 19.17 52.99 -11.01
N PHE A 687 18.58 53.49 -12.09
CA PHE A 687 18.92 54.81 -12.67
C PHE A 687 17.81 55.83 -12.47
N GLN A 688 18.18 57.08 -12.21
CA GLN A 688 17.24 58.20 -12.11
C GLN A 688 16.72 58.60 -13.51
N GLU A 689 15.58 59.30 -13.54
CA GLU A 689 14.92 59.73 -14.79
C GLU A 689 15.83 60.60 -15.67
N GLU A 690 16.63 61.49 -15.06
CA GLU A 690 17.63 62.30 -15.77
C GLU A 690 18.72 61.45 -16.44
N GLU A 691 19.20 60.42 -15.74
CA GLU A 691 20.22 59.49 -16.25
C GLU A 691 19.66 58.64 -17.38
N ARG A 692 18.41 58.19 -17.25
CA ARG A 692 17.67 57.48 -18.31
C ARG A 692 17.49 58.34 -19.54
N ALA A 693 17.16 59.63 -19.39
CA ALA A 693 17.04 60.56 -20.51
C ALA A 693 18.38 60.76 -21.25
N ILE A 694 19.50 60.82 -20.51
CA ILE A 694 20.85 60.89 -21.09
C ILE A 694 21.20 59.61 -21.86
N ILE A 695 20.88 58.45 -21.30
CA ILE A 695 21.09 57.15 -21.96
C ILE A 695 20.21 57.05 -23.20
N ALA A 696 18.93 57.42 -23.10
CA ALA A 696 17.98 57.42 -24.22
C ALA A 696 18.49 58.28 -25.38
N LYS A 697 19.01 59.48 -25.10
CA LYS A 697 19.59 60.35 -26.13
C LYS A 697 20.81 59.74 -26.83
N LYS A 698 21.61 58.94 -26.11
CA LYS A 698 22.81 58.29 -26.66
C LYS A 698 22.50 57.02 -27.44
N VAL A 699 21.48 56.28 -27.04
CA VAL A 699 21.11 54.99 -27.64
C VAL A 699 20.10 55.16 -28.78
N LYS A 700 19.42 56.31 -28.88
CA LYS A 700 18.49 56.62 -29.98
C LYS A 700 19.20 56.53 -31.34
N GLY A 701 18.75 55.58 -32.17
CA GLY A 701 19.31 55.31 -33.50
C GLY A 701 20.49 54.33 -33.55
N GLN A 702 20.92 53.77 -32.41
CA GLN A 702 21.93 52.71 -32.38
C GLN A 702 21.27 51.33 -32.24
N ALA A 703 21.78 50.35 -32.98
CA ALA A 703 21.47 48.94 -32.75
C ALA A 703 22.25 48.48 -31.52
N VAL A 704 21.54 47.89 -30.56
CA VAL A 704 22.13 47.27 -29.37
C VAL A 704 21.99 45.75 -29.55
N TRP A 705 22.86 44.95 -28.95
CA TRP A 705 22.66 43.50 -28.92
C TRP A 705 23.04 42.99 -27.54
N LEU A 706 22.08 42.98 -26.63
CA LEU A 706 22.36 42.73 -25.22
C LEU A 706 21.33 41.77 -24.59
N GLY A 707 21.81 40.77 -23.86
CA GLY A 707 20.97 39.87 -23.07
C GLY A 707 20.58 40.50 -21.71
N ILE A 708 19.37 40.17 -21.22
CA ILE A 708 18.84 40.74 -19.97
C ILE A 708 19.72 40.43 -18.74
N LYS A 709 20.29 39.23 -18.64
CA LYS A 709 21.16 38.84 -17.52
C LYS A 709 22.49 39.61 -17.56
N LYS A 710 22.99 39.88 -18.78
CA LYS A 710 24.18 40.73 -18.97
C LYS A 710 23.88 42.19 -18.62
N LEU A 711 22.71 42.69 -19.01
CA LEU A 711 22.24 44.03 -18.66
C LEU A 711 22.19 44.22 -17.14
N GLN A 712 21.56 43.31 -16.40
CA GLN A 712 21.52 43.37 -14.93
C GLN A 712 22.92 43.46 -14.31
N MET A 713 23.86 42.65 -14.78
CA MET A 713 25.25 42.71 -14.33
C MET A 713 25.89 44.08 -14.62
N LEU A 714 25.67 44.65 -15.81
CA LEU A 714 26.18 45.98 -16.18
C LEU A 714 25.57 47.12 -15.35
N ILE A 715 24.28 47.02 -15.03
CA ILE A 715 23.58 47.96 -14.15
C ILE A 715 24.24 47.95 -12.77
N GLU A 716 24.38 46.77 -12.16
CA GLU A 716 24.93 46.64 -10.81
C GLU A 716 26.38 47.12 -10.73
N MET A 717 27.22 46.76 -11.71
CA MET A 717 28.59 47.28 -11.81
C MET A 717 28.62 48.81 -11.90
N SER A 718 27.70 49.40 -12.66
CA SER A 718 27.61 50.87 -12.81
C SER A 718 27.16 51.55 -11.52
N LEU A 719 26.26 50.93 -10.75
CA LEU A 719 25.84 51.43 -9.43
C LEU A 719 26.97 51.44 -8.41
N GLN A 720 27.85 50.43 -8.42
CA GLN A 720 29.02 50.39 -7.54
C GLN A 720 30.01 51.53 -7.86
N VAL A 721 30.21 51.86 -9.14
CA VAL A 721 31.03 53.00 -9.56
C VAL A 721 30.43 54.32 -9.08
N ARG A 722 29.09 54.46 -9.11
CA ARG A 722 28.39 55.64 -8.57
C ARG A 722 28.66 55.79 -7.07
N ARG A 723 28.54 54.70 -6.30
CA ARG A 723 28.82 54.69 -4.85
C ARG A 723 30.26 55.08 -4.52
N ARG A 724 31.25 54.59 -5.27
CA ARG A 724 32.66 55.00 -5.08
C ARG A 724 32.89 56.50 -5.27
N LYS A 725 32.21 57.13 -6.22
CA LYS A 725 32.36 58.58 -6.48
C LYS A 725 31.71 59.46 -5.40
N THR A 726 30.67 58.97 -4.72
CA THR A 726 30.08 59.67 -3.56
C THR A 726 30.93 59.59 -2.29
N PHE A 727 31.83 58.60 -2.18
CA PHE A 727 32.69 58.39 -1.00
C PHE A 727 34.14 58.90 -1.14
N SER A 728 34.49 59.58 -2.23
CA SER A 728 35.80 60.23 -2.40
C SER A 728 35.72 61.74 -2.08
N PRO A 729 36.12 62.21 -0.88
CA PRO A 729 36.23 63.62 -0.57
C PRO A 729 37.64 64.11 -0.92
N CYS A 730 37.91 64.38 -2.19
CA CYS A 730 39.06 65.22 -2.56
C CYS A 730 38.80 65.81 -3.93
N GLY A 731 38.53 67.11 -3.95
CA GLY A 731 38.28 67.85 -5.17
C GLY A 731 39.53 67.88 -6.05
N LEU A 732 39.37 67.51 -7.32
CA LEU A 732 39.96 68.23 -8.44
C LEU A 732 39.41 67.69 -9.77
N SER A 733 38.95 68.65 -10.58
CA SER A 733 38.68 68.57 -12.02
C SER A 733 37.34 67.98 -12.49
N ARG A 734 36.53 68.88 -13.06
CA ARG A 734 35.41 68.60 -13.97
C ARG A 734 35.90 67.75 -15.16
N ARG A 735 35.74 66.43 -15.09
CA ARG A 735 35.64 65.57 -16.27
C ARG A 735 34.37 64.72 -16.17
N LEU A 736 33.67 64.60 -17.30
CA LEU A 736 32.40 63.88 -17.47
C LEU A 736 32.39 62.51 -16.76
N PRO A 737 31.23 61.99 -16.30
CA PRO A 737 31.21 60.82 -15.43
C PRO A 737 31.70 59.56 -16.16
N GLU A 738 32.90 59.06 -15.82
CA GLU A 738 33.48 57.84 -16.41
C GLU A 738 32.64 56.55 -16.27
N SER A 739 31.65 56.50 -15.37
CA SER A 739 30.64 55.44 -15.34
C SER A 739 29.85 55.36 -16.66
N GLN A 740 29.64 56.51 -17.31
CA GLN A 740 28.99 56.63 -18.62
C GLN A 740 29.92 56.27 -19.79
N LEU A 741 31.24 56.36 -19.61
CA LEU A 741 32.23 55.91 -20.60
C LEU A 741 32.40 54.39 -20.55
N PHE A 742 32.18 53.76 -19.38
CA PHE A 742 32.34 52.33 -19.19
C PHE A 742 31.26 51.51 -19.91
N LEU A 743 29.97 51.88 -19.77
CA LEU A 743 28.87 51.33 -20.56
C LEU A 743 29.06 51.59 -22.06
N ARG A 744 29.52 52.80 -22.43
CA ARG A 744 29.80 53.19 -23.82
C ARG A 744 30.95 52.39 -24.45
N ASN A 745 32.04 52.16 -23.73
CA ASN A 745 33.21 51.42 -24.24
C ASN A 745 32.86 49.94 -24.41
N HIS A 746 32.07 49.35 -23.51
CA HIS A 746 31.59 47.97 -23.67
C HIS A 746 30.56 47.82 -24.80
N LEU A 747 29.60 48.75 -24.93
CA LEU A 747 28.63 48.75 -26.04
C LEU A 747 29.30 48.99 -27.41
N ARG A 748 30.40 49.76 -27.48
CA ARG A 748 31.19 49.95 -28.72
C ARG A 748 32.09 48.76 -29.06
N PHE A 749 32.69 48.08 -28.09
CA PHE A 749 33.57 46.94 -28.35
C PHE A 749 32.82 45.78 -29.03
N GLU A 750 31.55 45.56 -28.71
CA GLU A 750 30.71 44.54 -29.37
C GLU A 750 30.32 44.92 -30.80
N SER A 751 30.13 46.21 -31.10
CA SER A 751 29.92 46.66 -32.49
C SER A 751 31.16 46.43 -33.37
N MET A 752 32.38 46.52 -32.80
CA MET A 752 33.63 46.25 -33.53
C MET A 752 33.98 44.74 -33.56
N SER A 753 33.67 43.95 -32.52
CA SER A 753 33.91 42.51 -32.56
C SER A 753 33.01 41.79 -33.57
N ASN A 754 31.78 42.27 -33.76
CA ASN A 754 30.87 41.76 -34.79
C ASN A 754 31.28 42.16 -36.22
N LEU A 755 31.99 43.28 -36.38
CA LEU A 755 32.64 43.65 -37.64
C LEU A 755 33.80 42.70 -38.00
N ILE A 756 34.50 42.14 -37.00
CA ILE A 756 35.54 41.12 -37.21
C ILE A 756 34.92 39.76 -37.56
N THR A 757 33.73 39.43 -37.04
CA THR A 757 33.01 38.20 -37.42
C THR A 757 32.37 38.30 -38.81
N LEU A 758 31.91 39.48 -39.22
CA LEU A 758 31.48 39.77 -40.59
C LEU A 758 32.66 39.77 -41.59
N TRP A 759 33.87 40.07 -41.13
CA TRP A 759 35.09 39.99 -41.95
C TRP A 759 35.51 38.55 -42.27
N HIS A 760 35.20 37.58 -41.40
CA HIS A 760 35.48 36.15 -41.65
C HIS A 760 34.50 35.48 -42.63
N HIS A 761 33.42 36.15 -43.03
CA HIS A 761 32.46 35.62 -44.01
C HIS A 761 32.77 35.99 -45.47
N ASN A 762 33.88 36.70 -45.72
CA ASN A 762 34.28 37.16 -47.04
C ASN A 762 35.73 36.78 -47.38
N GLU A 763 36.10 35.51 -47.18
CA GLU A 763 37.32 34.95 -47.76
C GLU A 763 37.06 34.52 -49.21
N ASN A 764 37.20 35.47 -50.14
CA ASN A 764 37.54 35.17 -51.52
C ASN A 764 38.20 36.38 -52.19
N LYS A 765 39.45 36.68 -51.78
CA LYS A 765 40.54 37.26 -52.62
C LYS A 765 41.80 37.50 -51.76
N PRO A 766 43.02 37.38 -52.34
CA PRO A 766 44.25 37.25 -51.57
C PRO A 766 44.76 38.60 -51.04
N LEU A 767 45.10 38.62 -49.75
CA LEU A 767 45.74 39.73 -49.04
C LEU A 767 47.24 39.79 -49.38
N GLN A 768 47.69 40.89 -49.98
CA GLN A 768 49.06 41.37 -49.82
C GLN A 768 49.17 42.07 -48.47
N MET A 769 49.97 41.49 -47.57
CA MET A 769 50.41 42.10 -46.32
C MET A 769 51.14 43.43 -46.56
N ARG A 770 50.74 44.49 -45.86
CA ARG A 770 51.67 45.50 -45.33
C ARG A 770 51.22 45.96 -43.94
N LEU A 771 51.93 45.41 -42.97
CA LEU A 771 52.26 45.92 -41.63
C LEU A 771 52.35 47.46 -41.55
N LEU A 772 51.67 48.09 -40.57
CA LEU A 772 52.28 48.74 -39.38
C LEU A 772 51.32 49.73 -38.66
N SER A 773 51.58 49.79 -37.34
CA SER A 773 51.18 50.72 -36.27
C SER A 773 49.75 50.70 -35.76
#